data_AF-A0A327TT51-F1
#
_entry.id   AF-A0A327TT51-F1
#
_cell.length_a   1.000
_cell.length_b   1.000
_cell.length_c   1.000
_cell.angle_alpha   90.00
_cell.angle_beta   90.00
_cell.angle_gamma   90.00
#
_symmetry.space_group_name_H-M   'P 1'
#
loop_
_entity.id
_entity.type
_entity.pdbx_description
1 polymer ?
#
loop_
_entity_poly.entity_id
_entity_poly.type
_entity_poly.pdbx_seq_one_letter_code
_entity_poly.pdbx_strand_id
1 'polypeptide(L)'
;MSFNPDLNGTSHTTELGEATPQTCLRVARAAADLAAAADDAALAAVCRSRTSNTARLEAVMHATHHEAAEAERYAVLAEEFDADPVKPDRSLRRCANEAITHALNAQREAGVELTAAMLRGELERVLTPQERAERESAKRRQEAEEEAAERAATGMDRENRDLARMNAYLAEGVVPELGWTAGHVRVLEAAASGRLYVRDGEIRRAPSDGVWSGGRRVCRDRTRALYASRFLTARAVDGARVLTPTPMGLVALELAQLYPQGLYESDRAAHEARYAEVAKLHKRMDDKKAAARRLPALDRWRMARYRRPVTLVEQEARATREAADQWEDEGGYCPGVDTPSPAPDPRAETGTAVETQPAPEAPTPSQRLARPAATLVLLPTGRRIRRPRVLDLCCCSGGAAMGYWLAGYDVVGVDTVPRPNYPFEFILGDALEVMREICQDFNVVHASPPCQAHTSLTKGTNRGRTYVDLIPQMRELCEWFGVDWVIENVPGADIRKDLTLCGEMFGLGVIRHRHFEIGWIGSPGPEQPRHLKHRGPVRGWRHGVWRDGPYIAAYGKGGGKGTVPEMQKAMGITWTDVHEELTEAIPPAYTQYIGRQFITTAELGAAYLPDGVPRLPTKSGGVSAAGSGWVLLNASLTRSGTVRGARSESQARSSSRVVERWRLSRWLVMGRFPMYTSG
;
A
#
# COMPACT_ATOMS: atom_id res chain seq x y z
N MET A 1 4.09 4.03 -26.83
CA MET A 1 5.53 4.17 -27.09
C MET A 1 6.21 3.01 -26.39
N SER A 2 6.71 2.07 -27.18
CA SER A 2 7.29 0.80 -26.76
C SER A 2 8.59 1.04 -26.00
N PHE A 3 8.68 0.56 -24.75
CA PHE A 3 9.92 0.52 -23.98
C PHE A 3 10.77 -0.65 -24.50
N ASN A 4 12.00 -0.38 -24.90
CA ASN A 4 12.98 -1.38 -25.31
C ASN A 4 14.07 -1.44 -24.24
N PRO A 5 14.19 -2.52 -23.43
CA PRO A 5 15.16 -2.61 -22.35
C PRO A 5 16.30 -3.55 -22.76
N ASP A 6 17.20 -3.11 -23.66
CA ASP A 6 18.41 -3.89 -23.99
C ASP A 6 19.54 -2.98 -24.51
N LEU A 7 19.96 -2.01 -23.70
CA LEU A 7 21.21 -1.27 -23.91
C LEU A 7 22.02 -1.21 -22.60
N ASN A 8 22.31 -2.38 -22.02
CA ASN A 8 23.49 -2.53 -21.16
C ASN A 8 24.73 -2.79 -22.05
N GLY A 9 25.09 -1.77 -22.82
CA GLY A 9 26.46 -1.63 -23.31
C GLY A 9 27.18 -0.76 -22.29
N THR A 10 28.10 -1.34 -21.53
CA THR A 10 29.09 -0.58 -20.76
C THR A 10 29.88 0.29 -21.72
N SER A 11 29.41 1.52 -21.97
CA SER A 11 30.23 2.55 -22.56
C SER A 11 31.32 2.83 -21.53
N HIS A 12 32.50 2.27 -21.72
CA HIS A 12 33.71 2.81 -21.12
C HIS A 12 33.90 4.21 -21.71
N THR A 13 33.16 5.19 -21.19
CA THR A 13 33.53 6.59 -21.31
C THR A 13 34.90 6.69 -20.65
N THR A 14 35.93 6.85 -21.47
CA THR A 14 37.28 7.17 -21.00
C THR A 14 37.16 8.46 -20.20
N GLU A 15 37.10 8.35 -18.87
CA GLU A 15 37.11 9.52 -17.99
C GLU A 15 38.46 10.20 -18.17
N LEU A 16 38.46 11.25 -19.02
CA LEU A 16 39.60 12.13 -19.21
C LEU A 16 39.91 12.77 -17.86
N GLY A 17 41.17 12.67 -17.42
CA GLY A 17 41.62 13.51 -16.33
C GLY A 17 41.49 14.97 -16.75
N GLU A 18 41.12 15.84 -15.82
CA GLU A 18 41.37 17.26 -16.05
C GLU A 18 42.89 17.44 -16.12
N ALA A 19 43.38 17.98 -17.24
CA ALA A 19 44.77 18.39 -17.36
C ALA A 19 45.06 19.39 -16.24
N THR A 20 46.17 19.20 -15.54
CA THR A 20 46.49 20.09 -14.42
C THR A 20 46.61 21.54 -14.92
N PRO A 21 46.34 22.54 -14.05
CA PRO A 21 46.56 23.94 -14.38
C PRO A 21 47.92 24.20 -15.04
N GLN A 22 48.98 23.56 -14.53
CA GLN A 22 50.34 23.67 -15.07
C GLN A 22 50.48 23.08 -16.48
N THR A 23 49.82 21.95 -16.77
CA THR A 23 49.79 21.38 -18.12
C THR A 23 49.05 22.31 -19.08
N CYS A 24 47.91 22.87 -18.67
CA CYS A 24 47.15 23.80 -19.51
C CYS A 24 47.96 25.05 -19.88
N LEU A 25 48.68 25.65 -18.91
CA LEU A 25 49.55 26.80 -19.15
C LEU A 25 50.69 26.48 -20.12
N ARG A 26 51.38 25.36 -19.88
CA ARG A 26 52.49 24.92 -20.74
C ARG A 26 52.03 24.69 -22.17
N VAL A 27 50.88 24.04 -22.35
CA VAL A 27 50.28 23.78 -23.66
C VAL A 27 49.86 25.09 -24.36
N ALA A 28 49.24 26.01 -23.64
CA ALA A 28 48.83 27.31 -24.19
C ALA A 28 50.05 28.12 -24.70
N ARG A 29 51.13 28.16 -23.91
CA ARG A 29 52.40 28.80 -24.32
C ARG A 29 53.02 28.12 -25.55
N ALA A 30 53.14 26.79 -25.52
CA ALA A 30 53.70 26.05 -26.65
C ALA A 30 52.88 26.23 -27.95
N ALA A 31 51.55 26.37 -27.85
CA ALA A 31 50.71 26.66 -29.00
C ALA A 31 50.98 28.07 -29.56
N ALA A 32 51.13 29.07 -28.70
CA ALA A 32 51.50 30.43 -29.13
C ALA A 32 52.87 30.45 -29.80
N ASP A 33 53.87 29.75 -29.27
CA ASP A 33 55.21 29.65 -29.88
C ASP A 33 55.18 29.04 -31.29
N LEU A 34 54.36 27.99 -31.48
CA LEU A 34 54.18 27.36 -32.80
C LEU A 34 53.44 28.26 -33.80
N ALA A 35 52.50 29.07 -33.31
CA ALA A 35 51.80 30.05 -34.14
C ALA A 35 52.72 31.19 -34.57
N ALA A 36 53.57 31.69 -33.66
CA ALA A 36 54.59 32.70 -33.95
C ALA A 36 55.61 32.20 -34.99
N ALA A 37 56.07 30.94 -34.86
CA ALA A 37 56.95 30.33 -35.85
C ALA A 37 56.32 30.20 -37.25
N ALA A 38 54.99 29.98 -37.33
CA ALA A 38 54.27 29.98 -38.59
C ALA A 38 54.16 31.40 -39.20
N ASP A 39 53.97 32.42 -38.35
CA ASP A 39 53.96 33.83 -38.77
C ASP A 39 55.30 34.26 -39.36
N ASP A 40 56.41 33.92 -38.67
CA ASP A 40 57.77 34.16 -39.16
C ASP A 40 58.02 33.48 -40.51
N ALA A 41 57.52 32.26 -40.70
CA ALA A 41 57.65 31.53 -41.96
C ALA A 41 56.87 32.22 -43.10
N ALA A 42 55.66 32.70 -42.83
CA ALA A 42 54.84 33.44 -43.79
C ALA A 42 55.48 34.78 -44.17
N LEU A 43 55.97 35.54 -43.19
CA LEU A 43 56.71 36.78 -43.39
C LEU A 43 57.97 36.55 -44.23
N ALA A 44 58.75 35.53 -43.89
CA ALA A 44 59.96 35.20 -44.63
C ALA A 44 59.67 34.75 -46.08
N ALA A 45 58.50 34.16 -46.35
CA ALA A 45 58.06 33.83 -47.71
C ALA A 45 57.76 35.10 -48.54
N VAL A 46 57.14 36.11 -47.94
CA VAL A 46 56.94 37.44 -48.56
C VAL A 46 58.30 38.07 -48.88
N CYS A 47 59.21 38.14 -47.89
CA CYS A 47 60.52 38.77 -48.04
C CYS A 47 61.42 38.11 -49.10
N ARG A 48 61.28 36.79 -49.33
CA ARG A 48 62.03 36.06 -50.36
C ARG A 48 61.42 36.15 -51.77
N SER A 49 60.20 36.65 -51.90
CA SER A 49 59.54 36.79 -53.20
C SER A 49 60.28 37.78 -54.09
N ARG A 50 60.63 37.38 -55.31
CA ARG A 50 61.24 38.25 -56.34
C ARG A 50 60.23 38.76 -57.37
N THR A 51 58.94 38.48 -57.16
CA THR A 51 57.85 38.81 -58.09
C THR A 51 57.20 40.14 -57.69
N SER A 52 56.86 40.99 -58.65
CA SER A 52 56.19 42.28 -58.42
C SER A 52 54.70 42.19 -58.02
N ASN A 53 54.15 40.97 -57.98
CA ASN A 53 52.76 40.69 -57.60
C ASN A 53 52.74 39.77 -56.36
N THR A 54 52.90 40.38 -55.18
CA THR A 54 52.97 39.74 -53.86
C THR A 54 51.62 39.63 -53.14
N ALA A 55 50.54 40.13 -53.73
CA ALA A 55 49.24 40.27 -53.09
C ALA A 55 48.72 38.97 -52.42
N ARG A 56 48.99 37.81 -53.03
CA ARG A 56 48.63 36.50 -52.44
C ARG A 56 49.46 36.15 -51.20
N LEU A 57 50.77 36.45 -51.22
CA LEU A 57 51.66 36.17 -50.08
C LEU A 57 51.40 37.15 -48.93
N GLU A 58 51.08 38.41 -49.24
CA GLU A 58 50.66 39.41 -48.25
C GLU A 58 49.34 39.03 -47.58
N ALA A 59 48.37 38.52 -48.35
CA ALA A 59 47.11 38.02 -47.79
C ALA A 59 47.33 36.82 -46.84
N VAL A 60 48.21 35.88 -47.22
CA VAL A 60 48.60 34.76 -46.37
C VAL A 60 49.31 35.26 -45.09
N MET A 61 50.28 36.17 -45.22
CA MET A 61 50.96 36.77 -44.07
C MET A 61 49.99 37.43 -43.11
N HIS A 62 49.05 38.24 -43.59
CA HIS A 62 48.05 38.88 -42.74
C HIS A 62 47.11 37.88 -42.05
N ALA A 63 46.69 36.82 -42.75
CA ALA A 63 45.85 35.78 -42.18
C ALA A 63 46.60 34.96 -41.11
N THR A 64 47.85 34.58 -41.38
CA THR A 64 48.71 33.89 -40.41
C THR A 64 48.96 34.77 -39.18
N HIS A 65 49.28 36.05 -39.36
CA HIS A 65 49.54 36.98 -38.27
C HIS A 65 48.32 37.17 -37.37
N HIS A 66 47.12 37.26 -37.96
CA HIS A 66 45.88 37.31 -37.19
C HIS A 66 45.75 36.09 -36.26
N GLU A 67 45.91 34.89 -36.80
CA GLU A 67 45.80 33.66 -36.00
C GLU A 67 46.92 33.52 -34.96
N ALA A 68 48.14 34.00 -35.25
CA ALA A 68 49.23 34.02 -34.28
C ALA A 68 48.93 34.97 -33.11
N ALA A 69 48.40 36.16 -33.38
CA ALA A 69 47.98 37.10 -32.35
C ALA A 69 46.85 36.53 -31.49
N GLU A 70 45.87 35.84 -32.08
CA GLU A 70 44.82 35.14 -31.33
C GLU A 70 45.38 34.06 -30.40
N ALA A 71 46.31 33.23 -30.88
CA ALA A 71 46.95 32.19 -30.07
C ALA A 71 47.71 32.76 -28.87
N GLU A 72 48.45 33.86 -29.07
CA GLU A 72 49.15 34.57 -28.01
C GLU A 72 48.18 35.18 -26.98
N ARG A 73 47.06 35.78 -27.43
CA ARG A 73 46.04 36.30 -26.50
C ARG A 73 45.48 35.23 -25.59
N TYR A 74 45.21 34.02 -26.10
CA TYR A 74 44.75 32.93 -25.26
C TYR A 74 45.83 32.37 -24.32
N ALA A 75 47.10 32.41 -24.71
CA ALA A 75 48.21 32.07 -23.81
C ALA A 75 48.33 33.07 -22.65
N VAL A 76 48.28 34.37 -22.93
CA VAL A 76 48.26 35.42 -21.90
C VAL A 76 47.04 35.30 -20.99
N LEU A 77 45.86 35.08 -21.57
CA LEU A 77 44.63 34.88 -20.80
C LEU A 77 44.70 33.64 -19.87
N ALA A 78 45.43 32.60 -20.27
CA ALA A 78 45.67 31.44 -19.40
C ALA A 78 46.51 31.83 -18.18
N GLU A 79 47.55 32.64 -18.35
CA GLU A 79 48.38 33.14 -17.24
C GLU A 79 47.60 34.02 -16.27
N GLU A 80 46.74 34.90 -16.80
CA GLU A 80 45.84 35.72 -15.98
C GLU A 80 44.87 34.86 -15.15
N PHE A 81 44.36 33.77 -15.72
CA PHE A 81 43.47 32.85 -14.99
C PHE A 81 44.18 32.00 -13.95
N ASP A 82 45.46 31.65 -14.14
CA ASP A 82 46.24 30.94 -13.11
C ASP A 82 46.58 31.85 -11.91
N ALA A 83 46.79 33.15 -12.17
CA ALA A 83 47.06 34.14 -11.14
C ALA A 83 45.83 34.50 -10.27
N ASP A 84 44.61 34.14 -10.70
CA ASP A 84 43.36 34.44 -10.00
C ASP A 84 42.80 33.18 -9.29
N PRO A 85 42.92 33.07 -7.95
CA PRO A 85 42.48 31.90 -7.20
C PRO A 85 40.95 31.71 -7.16
N VAL A 86 40.18 32.67 -7.68
CA VAL A 86 38.70 32.60 -7.74
C VAL A 86 38.22 31.99 -9.05
N LYS A 87 39.08 31.87 -10.08
CA LYS A 87 38.69 31.35 -11.39
C LYS A 87 38.67 29.82 -11.42
N PRO A 88 37.67 29.20 -12.06
CA PRO A 88 37.58 27.74 -12.10
C PRO A 88 38.56 27.15 -13.14
N ASP A 89 39.19 26.01 -12.81
CA ASP A 89 40.17 25.27 -13.64
C ASP A 89 39.73 25.00 -15.09
N ARG A 90 38.43 24.85 -15.32
CA ARG A 90 37.84 24.73 -16.67
C ARG A 90 38.16 25.91 -17.60
N SER A 91 38.50 27.07 -17.03
CA SER A 91 38.87 28.28 -17.76
C SER A 91 40.27 28.15 -18.39
N LEU A 92 41.22 27.53 -17.68
CA LEU A 92 42.58 27.27 -18.17
C LEU A 92 42.58 26.27 -19.31
N ARG A 93 41.81 25.17 -19.16
CA ARG A 93 41.67 24.17 -20.22
C ARG A 93 41.01 24.75 -21.48
N ARG A 94 40.08 25.70 -21.32
CA ARG A 94 39.48 26.41 -22.45
C ARG A 94 40.55 27.24 -23.18
N CYS A 95 41.31 28.06 -22.47
CA CYS A 95 42.37 28.87 -23.08
C CYS A 95 43.38 28.02 -23.86
N ALA A 96 43.82 26.90 -23.29
CA ALA A 96 44.75 25.99 -23.96
C ALA A 96 44.17 25.40 -25.27
N ASN A 97 42.88 25.05 -25.30
CA ASN A 97 42.23 24.53 -26.51
C ASN A 97 42.06 25.60 -27.61
N GLU A 98 41.73 26.83 -27.22
CA GLU A 98 41.62 27.94 -28.16
C GLU A 98 42.99 28.31 -28.74
N ALA A 99 44.04 28.36 -27.90
CA ALA A 99 45.42 28.59 -28.35
C ALA A 99 45.89 27.54 -29.37
N ILE A 100 45.62 26.25 -29.14
CA ILE A 100 45.93 25.18 -30.12
C ILE A 100 45.15 25.39 -31.43
N THR A 101 43.89 25.80 -31.35
CA THR A 101 43.04 25.97 -32.53
C THR A 101 43.55 27.08 -33.43
N HIS A 102 43.92 28.21 -32.84
CA HIS A 102 44.53 29.32 -33.57
C HIS A 102 45.93 28.98 -34.10
N ALA A 103 46.76 28.26 -33.34
CA ALA A 103 48.05 27.78 -33.82
C ALA A 103 47.92 26.87 -35.07
N LEU A 104 46.94 25.97 -35.08
CA LEU A 104 46.64 25.11 -36.24
C LEU A 104 46.18 25.90 -37.46
N ASN A 105 45.40 26.96 -37.26
CA ASN A 105 44.98 27.84 -38.34
C ASN A 105 46.18 28.64 -38.89
N ALA A 106 47.02 29.21 -38.03
CA ALA A 106 48.25 29.90 -38.43
C ALA A 106 49.16 28.99 -39.26
N GLN A 107 49.39 27.75 -38.81
CA GLN A 107 50.19 26.76 -39.55
C GLN A 107 49.58 26.42 -40.91
N ARG A 108 48.23 26.31 -40.98
CA ARG A 108 47.50 26.02 -42.23
C ARG A 108 47.61 27.17 -43.23
N GLU A 109 47.41 28.41 -42.80
CA GLU A 109 47.52 29.59 -43.65
C GLU A 109 48.95 29.79 -44.17
N ALA A 110 49.95 29.63 -43.30
CA ALA A 110 51.36 29.70 -43.67
C ALA A 110 51.84 28.55 -44.59
N GLY A 111 51.05 27.48 -44.72
CA GLY A 111 51.41 26.29 -45.52
C GLY A 111 52.55 25.48 -44.90
N VAL A 112 52.70 25.51 -43.57
CA VAL A 112 53.70 24.72 -42.83
C VAL A 112 53.08 23.47 -42.21
N GLU A 113 53.92 22.57 -41.68
CA GLU A 113 53.45 21.34 -41.03
C GLU A 113 52.59 21.64 -39.79
N LEU A 114 51.48 20.92 -39.62
CA LEU A 114 50.50 21.12 -38.54
C LEU A 114 50.94 20.49 -37.21
N THR A 115 52.15 20.82 -36.74
CA THR A 115 52.74 20.22 -35.53
C THR A 115 51.97 20.55 -34.24
N ALA A 116 51.20 21.65 -34.22
CA ALA A 116 50.37 22.04 -33.07
C ALA A 116 49.27 21.01 -32.74
N ALA A 117 48.93 20.09 -33.67
CA ALA A 117 47.96 19.03 -33.43
C ALA A 117 48.37 18.09 -32.29
N MET A 118 49.68 17.88 -32.09
CA MET A 118 50.22 16.99 -31.06
C MET A 118 49.91 17.48 -29.64
N LEU A 119 49.76 18.78 -29.45
CA LEU A 119 49.46 19.39 -28.16
C LEU A 119 48.07 19.00 -27.62
N ARG A 120 47.13 18.58 -28.49
CA ARG A 120 45.82 18.07 -28.03
C ARG A 120 45.96 16.82 -27.18
N GLY A 121 46.91 15.94 -27.53
CA GLY A 121 47.18 14.72 -26.78
C GLY A 121 47.69 14.99 -25.36
N GLU A 122 48.34 16.12 -25.12
CA GLU A 122 48.80 16.50 -23.77
C GLU A 122 47.65 16.97 -22.86
N LEU A 123 46.61 17.59 -23.43
CA LEU A 123 45.40 18.00 -22.69
C LEU A 123 44.45 16.83 -22.43
N GLU A 124 44.62 15.72 -23.15
CA GLU A 124 43.80 14.52 -23.07
C GLU A 124 44.45 13.44 -22.19
N ARG A 125 45.13 13.84 -21.10
CA ARG A 125 45.70 12.89 -20.13
C ARG A 125 44.60 11.98 -19.57
N VAL A 126 44.66 10.72 -19.94
CA VAL A 126 43.78 9.67 -19.40
C VAL A 126 44.23 9.36 -17.96
N LEU A 127 43.31 9.40 -16.99
CA LEU A 127 43.62 9.04 -15.60
C LEU A 127 44.19 7.61 -15.55
N THR A 128 45.24 7.41 -14.75
CA THR A 128 45.74 6.07 -14.47
C THR A 128 44.65 5.25 -13.75
N PRO A 129 44.66 3.91 -13.87
CA PRO A 129 43.71 3.07 -13.13
C PRO A 129 43.73 3.31 -11.62
N GLN A 130 44.91 3.62 -11.06
CA GLN A 130 45.07 3.94 -9.64
C GLN A 130 44.37 5.26 -9.26
N GLU A 131 44.59 6.34 -10.01
CA GLU A 131 43.92 7.63 -9.75
C GLU A 131 42.40 7.53 -9.87
N ARG A 132 41.89 6.71 -10.80
CA ARG A 132 40.44 6.43 -10.90
C ARG A 132 39.92 5.71 -9.66
N ALA A 133 40.63 4.67 -9.22
CA ALA A 133 40.26 3.91 -8.02
C ALA A 133 40.27 4.78 -6.76
N GLU A 134 41.26 5.67 -6.62
CA GLU A 134 41.36 6.62 -5.51
C GLU A 134 40.20 7.63 -5.53
N ARG A 135 39.89 8.20 -6.70
CA ARG A 135 38.76 9.15 -6.88
C ARG A 135 37.42 8.49 -6.59
N GLU A 136 37.21 7.27 -7.08
CA GLU A 136 36.00 6.50 -6.83
C GLU A 136 35.88 6.15 -5.33
N SER A 137 36.98 5.80 -4.68
CA SER A 137 37.02 5.53 -3.24
C SER A 137 36.75 6.79 -2.40
N ALA A 138 37.28 7.94 -2.80
CA ALA A 138 36.99 9.22 -2.16
C ALA A 138 35.52 9.60 -2.29
N LYS A 139 34.94 9.41 -3.48
CA LYS A 139 33.50 9.62 -3.72
C LYS A 139 32.65 8.71 -2.84
N ARG A 140 32.98 7.41 -2.74
CA ARG A 140 32.28 6.46 -1.85
C ARG A 140 32.37 6.86 -0.37
N ARG A 141 33.52 7.37 0.09
CA ARG A 141 33.68 7.86 1.46
C ARG A 141 32.79 9.07 1.72
N GLN A 142 32.79 10.05 0.81
CA GLN A 142 31.93 11.22 0.91
C GLN A 142 30.44 10.82 0.92
N GLU A 143 30.02 9.96 -0.01
CA GLU A 143 28.63 9.45 -0.06
C GLU A 143 28.26 8.69 1.23
N ALA A 144 29.20 7.95 1.83
CA ALA A 144 28.98 7.24 3.09
C ALA A 144 28.89 8.20 4.29
N GLU A 145 29.70 9.27 4.31
CA GLU A 145 29.64 10.31 5.35
C GLU A 145 28.31 11.10 5.26
N GLU A 146 27.89 11.47 4.05
CA GLU A 146 26.60 12.11 3.80
C GLU A 146 25.43 11.20 4.22
N GLU A 147 25.47 9.92 3.83
CA GLU A 147 24.46 8.93 4.22
C GLU A 147 24.42 8.72 5.74
N ALA A 148 25.58 8.67 6.42
CA ALA A 148 25.67 8.55 7.87
C ALA A 148 25.10 9.78 8.58
N ALA A 149 25.38 10.98 8.07
CA ALA A 149 24.81 12.22 8.59
C ALA A 149 23.28 12.26 8.43
N GLU A 150 22.75 11.88 7.26
CA GLU A 150 21.30 11.81 7.05
C GLU A 150 20.65 10.74 7.93
N ARG A 151 21.28 9.57 8.10
CA ARG A 151 20.80 8.51 9.01
C ARG A 151 20.73 9.00 10.45
N ALA A 152 21.76 9.72 10.90
CA ALA A 152 21.77 10.30 12.24
C ALA A 152 20.69 11.38 12.42
N ALA A 153 20.42 12.17 11.37
CA ALA A 153 19.41 13.24 11.42
C ALA A 153 17.97 12.72 11.42
N THR A 154 17.65 11.71 10.62
CA THR A 154 16.26 11.23 10.45
C THR A 154 15.96 9.94 11.21
N GLY A 155 16.98 9.21 11.66
CA GLY A 155 16.82 7.86 12.21
C GLY A 155 16.30 6.85 11.18
N MET A 156 16.48 7.12 9.87
CA MET A 156 15.98 6.29 8.76
C MET A 156 17.10 6.08 7.74
N ASP A 157 17.10 4.95 7.05
CA ASP A 157 17.91 4.76 5.84
C ASP A 157 17.38 5.59 4.65
N ARG A 158 18.17 5.63 3.57
CA ARG A 158 17.82 6.34 2.34
C ARG A 158 16.46 5.96 1.77
N GLU A 159 16.12 4.67 1.72
CA GLU A 159 14.86 4.20 1.13
C GLU A 159 13.65 4.70 1.91
N ASN A 160 13.70 4.63 3.24
CA ASN A 160 12.65 5.12 4.13
C ASN A 160 12.55 6.64 4.12
N ARG A 161 13.67 7.37 3.96
CA ARG A 161 13.64 8.81 3.72
C ARG A 161 12.96 9.15 2.38
N ASP A 162 13.22 8.37 1.34
CA ASP A 162 12.59 8.56 0.02
C ASP A 162 11.07 8.28 0.09
N LEU A 163 10.66 7.23 0.82
CA LEU A 163 9.26 6.94 1.11
C LEU A 163 8.59 8.08 1.89
N ALA A 164 9.26 8.64 2.90
CA ALA A 164 8.73 9.76 3.67
C ALA A 164 8.49 10.99 2.78
N ARG A 165 9.42 11.30 1.85
CA ARG A 165 9.23 12.38 0.87
C ARG A 165 8.08 12.10 -0.09
N MET A 166 7.94 10.86 -0.56
CA MET A 166 6.83 10.46 -1.43
C MET A 166 5.48 10.59 -0.72
N ASN A 167 5.40 10.22 0.56
CA ASN A 167 4.18 10.34 1.36
C ASN A 167 3.82 11.80 1.64
N ALA A 168 4.82 12.66 1.87
CA ALA A 168 4.58 14.10 2.00
C ALA A 168 3.94 14.65 0.72
N TYR A 169 4.51 14.33 -0.45
CA TYR A 169 3.93 14.71 -1.74
C TYR A 169 2.51 14.14 -1.96
N LEU A 170 2.27 12.89 -1.55
CA LEU A 170 0.94 12.28 -1.60
C LEU A 170 -0.06 13.03 -0.70
N ALA A 171 0.36 13.44 0.50
CA ALA A 171 -0.46 14.17 1.46
C ALA A 171 -0.95 15.52 0.90
N GLU A 172 -0.11 16.24 0.15
CA GLU A 172 -0.47 17.53 -0.47
C GLU A 172 -1.71 17.42 -1.37
N GLY A 173 -1.82 16.33 -2.13
CA GLY A 173 -2.97 16.09 -3.01
C GLY A 173 -4.17 15.46 -2.29
N VAL A 174 -3.94 14.67 -1.25
CA VAL A 174 -5.01 13.92 -0.55
C VAL A 174 -5.77 14.77 0.45
N VAL A 175 -5.06 15.47 1.32
CA VAL A 175 -5.63 16.06 2.54
C VAL A 175 -6.73 17.10 2.23
N PRO A 176 -6.59 17.98 1.23
CA PRO A 176 -7.65 18.92 0.85
C PRO A 176 -8.94 18.23 0.38
N GLU A 177 -8.85 17.02 -0.18
CA GLU A 177 -9.99 16.28 -0.70
C GLU A 177 -10.74 15.48 0.37
N LEU A 178 -10.09 15.16 1.50
CA LEU A 178 -10.75 14.49 2.63
C LEU A 178 -11.88 15.35 3.22
N GLY A 179 -11.85 16.67 3.02
CA GLY A 179 -12.83 17.57 3.60
C GLY A 179 -12.73 17.65 5.13
N TRP A 180 -11.54 17.42 5.68
CA TRP A 180 -11.32 17.35 7.12
C TRP A 180 -10.96 18.72 7.70
N THR A 181 -11.16 18.82 9.01
CA THR A 181 -10.69 19.95 9.84
C THR A 181 -9.75 19.39 10.90
N ALA A 182 -8.98 20.26 11.56
CA ALA A 182 -8.17 19.86 12.74
C ALA A 182 -9.03 19.15 13.81
N GLY A 183 -10.35 19.41 13.85
CA GLY A 183 -11.28 18.71 14.72
C GLY A 183 -11.45 17.22 14.37
N HIS A 184 -11.41 16.85 13.09
CA HIS A 184 -11.49 15.45 12.65
C HIS A 184 -10.20 14.70 13.00
N VAL A 185 -9.04 15.32 12.76
CA VAL A 185 -7.72 14.79 13.14
C VAL A 185 -7.68 14.47 14.63
N ARG A 186 -8.07 15.40 15.50
CA ARG A 186 -8.12 15.17 16.96
C ARG A 186 -9.02 14.02 17.40
N VAL A 187 -10.10 13.74 16.67
CA VAL A 187 -10.97 12.59 16.95
C VAL A 187 -10.23 11.29 16.62
N LEU A 188 -9.58 11.23 15.45
CA LEU A 188 -8.80 10.07 15.04
C LEU A 188 -7.57 9.85 15.92
N GLU A 189 -6.88 10.90 16.37
CA GLU A 189 -5.79 10.79 17.35
C GLU A 189 -6.29 10.21 18.68
N ALA A 190 -7.44 10.66 19.16
CA ALA A 190 -8.05 10.10 20.36
C ALA A 190 -8.39 8.61 20.18
N ALA A 191 -8.89 8.23 19.00
CA ALA A 191 -9.17 6.84 18.65
C ALA A 191 -7.89 6.00 18.54
N ALA A 192 -6.86 6.50 17.86
CA ALA A 192 -5.57 5.84 17.66
C ALA A 192 -4.85 5.61 19.00
N SER A 193 -5.02 6.53 19.96
CA SER A 193 -4.50 6.36 21.31
C SER A 193 -5.24 5.33 22.17
N GLY A 194 -6.26 4.66 21.64
CA GLY A 194 -7.14 3.74 22.36
C GLY A 194 -8.16 4.43 23.27
N ARG A 195 -8.20 5.77 23.34
CA ARG A 195 -8.94 6.49 24.38
C ARG A 195 -10.31 6.99 23.96
N LEU A 196 -10.74 6.80 22.72
CA LEU A 196 -12.05 7.28 22.27
C LEU A 196 -13.12 6.22 22.55
N TYR A 197 -14.20 6.60 23.24
CA TYR A 197 -15.29 5.67 23.52
C TYR A 197 -16.66 6.36 23.57
N VAL A 198 -17.71 5.54 23.51
CA VAL A 198 -19.11 5.94 23.62
C VAL A 198 -19.75 5.22 24.80
N ARG A 199 -20.35 5.98 25.72
CA ARG A 199 -21.10 5.46 26.87
C ARG A 199 -22.31 6.36 27.11
N ASP A 200 -23.47 5.76 27.38
CA ASP A 200 -24.73 6.48 27.61
C ASP A 200 -25.10 7.48 26.50
N GLY A 201 -24.71 7.19 25.26
CA GLY A 201 -24.94 8.06 24.10
C GLY A 201 -23.96 9.24 23.97
N GLU A 202 -23.04 9.42 24.92
CA GLU A 202 -22.00 10.43 24.89
C GLU A 202 -20.68 9.90 24.33
N ILE A 203 -20.03 10.69 23.48
CA ILE A 203 -18.70 10.38 22.94
C ILE A 203 -17.65 11.10 23.78
N ARG A 204 -16.69 10.35 24.34
CA ARG A 204 -15.71 10.87 25.29
C ARG A 204 -14.32 10.35 24.98
N ARG A 205 -13.31 11.14 25.34
CA ARG A 205 -11.91 10.76 25.38
C ARG A 205 -11.54 10.42 26.83
N ALA A 206 -11.21 9.15 27.06
CA ALA A 206 -10.75 8.61 28.32
C ALA A 206 -9.48 9.32 28.82
N PRO A 207 -9.30 9.45 30.15
CA PRO A 207 -8.08 10.02 30.73
C PRO A 207 -6.84 9.17 30.43
N SER A 208 -6.98 7.85 30.54
CA SER A 208 -5.96 6.84 30.28
C SER A 208 -6.54 5.72 29.42
N ASP A 209 -5.66 4.95 28.79
CA ASP A 209 -6.08 3.76 28.06
C ASP A 209 -6.70 2.74 29.03
N GLY A 210 -7.71 1.99 28.56
CA GLY A 210 -8.46 1.03 29.36
C GLY A 210 -9.49 1.60 30.35
N VAL A 211 -9.61 2.93 30.51
CA VAL A 211 -10.58 3.56 31.44
C VAL A 211 -11.79 4.13 30.71
N TRP A 212 -12.93 3.45 30.79
CA TRP A 212 -14.15 3.79 30.04
C TRP A 212 -15.20 4.57 30.85
N SER A 213 -14.73 5.38 31.80
CA SER A 213 -15.55 6.27 32.62
C SER A 213 -14.94 7.67 32.71
N GLY A 214 -15.77 8.71 32.72
CA GLY A 214 -15.32 10.10 32.79
C GLY A 214 -14.67 10.64 31.51
N GLY A 215 -13.57 11.38 31.62
CA GLY A 215 -12.86 11.94 30.46
C GLY A 215 -13.50 13.20 29.83
N ARG A 216 -12.95 13.67 28.71
CA ARG A 216 -13.40 14.92 28.04
C ARG A 216 -14.43 14.61 26.94
N ARG A 217 -15.45 15.46 26.79
CA ARG A 217 -16.44 15.31 25.70
C ARG A 217 -15.79 15.56 24.34
N VAL A 218 -16.14 14.74 23.37
CA VAL A 218 -15.68 14.83 21.98
C VAL A 218 -16.86 15.18 21.07
N CYS A 219 -16.60 15.87 19.97
CA CYS A 219 -17.65 16.33 19.05
C CYS A 219 -18.40 15.15 18.43
N ARG A 220 -19.70 15.04 18.73
CA ARG A 220 -20.57 13.96 18.24
C ARG A 220 -20.64 13.90 16.72
N ASP A 221 -20.78 15.06 16.07
CA ASP A 221 -21.03 15.11 14.63
C ASP A 221 -19.79 14.69 13.83
N ARG A 222 -18.59 15.14 14.22
CA ARG A 222 -17.34 14.73 13.57
C ARG A 222 -17.07 13.25 13.73
N THR A 223 -17.23 12.72 14.94
CA THR A 223 -17.06 11.28 15.19
C THR A 223 -18.07 10.46 14.40
N ARG A 224 -19.33 10.91 14.32
CA ARG A 224 -20.35 10.24 13.49
C ARG A 224 -20.00 10.29 12.00
N ALA A 225 -19.47 11.40 11.50
CA ALA A 225 -19.06 11.52 10.10
C ALA A 225 -17.90 10.56 9.77
N LEU A 226 -16.87 10.51 10.64
CA LEU A 226 -15.73 9.60 10.49
C LEU A 226 -16.16 8.13 10.55
N TYR A 227 -17.03 7.77 11.49
CA TYR A 227 -17.57 6.41 11.60
C TYR A 227 -18.44 6.04 10.39
N ALA A 228 -19.34 6.92 9.97
CA ALA A 228 -20.22 6.68 8.82
C ALA A 228 -19.44 6.55 7.50
N SER A 229 -18.29 7.21 7.39
CA SER A 229 -17.36 7.10 6.26
C SER A 229 -16.26 6.04 6.46
N ARG A 230 -16.40 5.14 7.46
CA ARG A 230 -15.49 3.99 7.70
C ARG A 230 -14.03 4.35 8.03
N PHE A 231 -13.76 5.56 8.49
CA PHE A 231 -12.45 5.91 9.07
C PHE A 231 -12.31 5.41 10.51
N LEU A 232 -13.42 5.12 11.18
CA LEU A 232 -13.47 4.54 12.53
C LEU A 232 -14.30 3.24 12.52
N THR A 233 -13.95 2.32 13.40
CA THR A 233 -14.74 1.15 13.79
C THR A 233 -15.06 1.20 15.29
N ALA A 234 -15.95 0.35 15.78
CA ALA A 234 -16.38 0.30 17.18
C ALA A 234 -16.33 -1.12 17.74
N ARG A 235 -15.79 -1.28 18.97
CA ARG A 235 -15.75 -2.53 19.73
C ARG A 235 -16.42 -2.34 21.10
N ALA A 236 -17.27 -3.26 21.52
CA ALA A 236 -17.86 -3.22 22.86
C ALA A 236 -16.85 -3.72 23.91
N VAL A 237 -16.68 -2.96 25.01
CA VAL A 237 -15.80 -3.24 26.15
C VAL A 237 -16.44 -2.69 27.42
N ASP A 238 -16.68 -3.52 28.43
CA ASP A 238 -17.15 -3.12 29.79
C ASP A 238 -18.32 -2.11 29.83
N GLY A 239 -19.34 -2.33 28.99
CA GLY A 239 -20.51 -1.44 28.91
C GLY A 239 -20.22 -0.09 28.25
N ALA A 240 -19.11 0.03 27.52
CA ALA A 240 -18.78 1.13 26.63
C ALA A 240 -18.51 0.59 25.22
N ARG A 241 -18.54 1.47 24.21
CA ARG A 241 -18.03 1.16 22.87
C ARG A 241 -16.78 1.97 22.59
N VAL A 242 -15.64 1.29 22.52
CA VAL A 242 -14.36 1.88 22.17
C VAL A 242 -14.31 2.07 20.65
N LEU A 243 -13.91 3.26 20.21
CA LEU A 243 -13.77 3.61 18.81
C LEU A 243 -12.30 3.59 18.44
N THR A 244 -11.94 2.83 17.41
CA THR A 244 -10.56 2.73 16.89
C THR A 244 -10.51 3.11 15.42
N PRO A 245 -9.38 3.63 14.91
CA PRO A 245 -9.22 3.88 13.48
C PRO A 245 -9.21 2.58 12.67
N THR A 246 -9.78 2.61 11.48
CA THR A 246 -9.56 1.56 10.46
C THR A 246 -8.18 1.76 9.81
N PRO A 247 -7.66 0.81 9.00
CA PRO A 247 -6.44 1.03 8.23
C PRO A 247 -6.49 2.30 7.36
N MET A 248 -7.62 2.52 6.67
CA MET A 248 -7.88 3.77 5.94
C MET A 248 -7.85 5.00 6.87
N GLY A 249 -8.45 4.88 8.06
CA GLY A 249 -8.41 5.90 9.11
C GLY A 249 -7.00 6.27 9.57
N LEU A 250 -6.14 5.26 9.76
CA LEU A 250 -4.74 5.46 10.15
C LEU A 250 -3.95 6.15 9.04
N VAL A 251 -4.03 5.66 7.80
CA VAL A 251 -3.34 6.28 6.67
C VAL A 251 -3.80 7.72 6.46
N ALA A 252 -5.11 7.96 6.50
CA ALA A 252 -5.64 9.32 6.36
C ALA A 252 -5.23 10.24 7.52
N LEU A 253 -5.10 9.70 8.74
CA LEU A 253 -4.56 10.44 9.89
C LEU A 253 -3.08 10.79 9.66
N GLU A 254 -2.25 9.83 9.26
CA GLU A 254 -0.82 10.05 9.01
C GLU A 254 -0.60 11.08 7.89
N LEU A 255 -1.33 10.97 6.78
CA LEU A 255 -1.28 11.96 5.70
C LEU A 255 -1.73 13.35 6.17
N ALA A 256 -2.79 13.44 6.98
CA ALA A 256 -3.25 14.71 7.54
C ALA A 256 -2.23 15.35 8.51
N GLN A 257 -1.43 14.54 9.20
CA GLN A 257 -0.34 15.01 10.06
C GLN A 257 0.89 15.48 9.24
N LEU A 258 1.14 14.87 8.08
CA LEU A 258 2.19 15.30 7.16
C LEU A 258 1.87 16.62 6.45
N TYR A 259 0.59 16.91 6.20
CA TYR A 259 0.15 18.13 5.49
C TYR A 259 -1.03 18.84 6.18
N PRO A 260 -0.83 19.37 7.41
CA PRO A 260 -1.90 20.01 8.20
C PRO A 260 -2.46 21.28 7.54
N GLN A 261 -1.67 21.97 6.72
CA GLN A 261 -2.09 23.14 5.94
C GLN A 261 -3.16 22.82 4.87
N GLY A 262 -3.34 21.54 4.52
CA GLY A 262 -4.43 21.11 3.63
C GLY A 262 -5.78 20.97 4.33
N LEU A 263 -5.84 21.11 5.66
CA LEU A 263 -7.09 20.99 6.42
C LEU A 263 -7.90 22.29 6.35
N TYR A 264 -9.22 22.16 6.31
CA TYR A 264 -10.11 23.32 6.33
C TYR A 264 -10.12 23.99 7.71
N GLU A 265 -10.15 25.32 7.70
CA GLU A 265 -10.19 26.17 8.91
C GLU A 265 -11.43 25.94 9.78
N SER A 266 -12.56 25.55 9.18
CA SER A 266 -13.84 25.38 9.87
C SER A 266 -14.68 24.27 9.26
N ASP A 267 -15.57 23.67 10.06
CA ASP A 267 -16.48 22.63 9.58
C ASP A 267 -17.46 23.18 8.52
N ARG A 268 -17.75 24.50 8.58
CA ARG A 268 -18.55 25.20 7.57
C ARG A 268 -17.84 25.25 6.24
N ALA A 269 -16.58 25.72 6.20
CA ALA A 269 -15.78 25.77 4.98
C ALA A 269 -15.61 24.37 4.37
N ALA A 270 -15.33 23.37 5.21
CA ALA A 270 -15.23 21.98 4.77
C ALA A 270 -16.54 21.46 4.15
N HIS A 271 -17.70 21.78 4.75
CA HIS A 271 -19.00 21.39 4.22
C HIS A 271 -19.35 22.12 2.93
N GLU A 272 -19.07 23.42 2.83
CA GLU A 272 -19.32 24.22 1.63
C GLU A 272 -18.50 23.70 0.44
N ALA A 273 -17.22 23.38 0.65
CA ALA A 273 -16.37 22.76 -0.38
C ALA A 273 -16.94 21.42 -0.87
N ARG A 274 -17.31 20.51 0.06
CA ARG A 274 -17.96 19.24 -0.32
C ARG A 274 -19.30 19.45 -1.03
N TYR A 275 -20.08 20.42 -0.57
CA TYR A 275 -21.38 20.74 -1.19
C TYR A 275 -21.20 21.23 -2.63
N ALA A 276 -20.19 22.06 -2.91
CA ALA A 276 -19.90 22.54 -4.25
C ALA A 276 -19.59 21.39 -5.24
N GLU A 277 -18.88 20.36 -4.78
CA GLU A 277 -18.56 19.18 -5.59
C GLU A 277 -19.80 18.32 -5.87
N VAL A 278 -20.56 17.95 -4.83
CA VAL A 278 -21.72 17.05 -4.99
C VAL A 278 -22.95 17.74 -5.60
N ALA A 279 -23.01 19.07 -5.55
CA ALA A 279 -24.12 19.85 -6.07
C ALA A 279 -24.33 19.69 -7.59
N LYS A 280 -23.25 19.37 -8.32
CA LYS A 280 -23.27 19.08 -9.76
C LYS A 280 -23.82 17.69 -10.08
N LEU A 281 -23.73 16.76 -9.13
CA LEU A 281 -24.07 15.34 -9.33
C LEU A 281 -25.53 14.99 -8.98
N HIS A 282 -26.18 15.79 -8.13
CA HIS A 282 -27.54 15.49 -7.64
C HIS A 282 -28.55 16.55 -8.10
N LYS A 283 -29.78 16.13 -8.40
CA LYS A 283 -30.85 17.05 -8.83
C LYS A 283 -31.60 17.68 -7.65
N ARG A 284 -31.95 16.88 -6.63
CA ARG A 284 -32.71 17.34 -5.46
C ARG A 284 -31.80 17.98 -4.41
N MET A 285 -32.32 19.01 -3.73
CA MET A 285 -31.59 19.72 -2.68
C MET A 285 -31.23 18.82 -1.48
N ASP A 286 -32.16 17.95 -1.06
CA ASP A 286 -31.93 17.09 0.11
C ASP A 286 -30.83 16.05 -0.16
N ASP A 287 -30.78 15.51 -1.37
CA ASP A 287 -29.73 14.58 -1.81
C ASP A 287 -28.35 15.26 -1.81
N LYS A 288 -28.27 16.52 -2.27
CA LYS A 288 -27.03 17.33 -2.21
C LYS A 288 -26.55 17.50 -0.78
N LYS A 289 -27.45 17.86 0.14
CA LYS A 289 -27.13 18.04 1.56
C LYS A 289 -26.73 16.73 2.22
N ALA A 290 -27.40 15.63 1.90
CA ALA A 290 -27.08 14.30 2.41
C ALA A 290 -25.70 13.82 1.93
N ALA A 291 -25.39 14.01 0.64
CA ALA A 291 -24.09 13.70 0.06
C ALA A 291 -22.97 14.54 0.70
N ALA A 292 -23.16 15.86 0.85
CA ALA A 292 -22.17 16.76 1.44
C ALA A 292 -21.88 16.52 2.94
N ARG A 293 -22.76 15.78 3.64
CA ARG A 293 -22.55 15.36 5.04
C ARG A 293 -21.63 14.15 5.16
N ARG A 294 -21.47 13.35 4.11
CA ARG A 294 -20.54 12.21 4.09
C ARG A 294 -19.13 12.71 3.80
N LEU A 295 -18.15 12.21 4.56
CA LEU A 295 -16.75 12.48 4.24
C LEU A 295 -16.33 11.60 3.06
N PRO A 296 -15.63 12.14 2.06
CA PRO A 296 -15.01 11.35 1.01
C PRO A 296 -14.10 10.29 1.62
N ALA A 297 -14.20 9.06 1.14
CA ALA A 297 -13.24 8.02 1.49
C ALA A 297 -11.88 8.33 0.82
N LEU A 298 -10.80 7.79 1.38
CA LEU A 298 -9.51 7.86 0.72
C LEU A 298 -9.54 6.99 -0.54
N ASP A 299 -9.20 7.59 -1.68
CA ASP A 299 -9.26 6.90 -2.98
C ASP A 299 -8.37 5.66 -3.04
N ARG A 300 -8.81 4.70 -3.88
CA ARG A 300 -8.21 3.39 -3.96
C ARG A 300 -6.77 3.42 -4.51
N TRP A 301 -6.42 4.35 -5.38
CA TRP A 301 -5.05 4.39 -5.87
C TRP A 301 -4.11 5.04 -4.85
N ARG A 302 -4.63 6.00 -4.08
CA ARG A 302 -3.86 6.79 -3.11
C ARG A 302 -3.44 5.99 -1.89
N MET A 303 -4.31 5.14 -1.33
CA MET A 303 -3.91 4.26 -0.22
C MET A 303 -2.75 3.30 -0.61
N ALA A 304 -2.55 2.96 -1.91
CA ALA A 304 -1.65 1.87 -2.37
C ALA A 304 -0.26 2.39 -2.58
N ARG A 305 -0.21 3.67 -2.93
CA ARG A 305 0.98 4.47 -3.01
C ARG A 305 1.52 4.83 -1.62
N TYR A 306 0.69 4.79 -0.58
CA TYR A 306 1.16 5.00 0.77
C TYR A 306 1.93 3.78 1.28
N ARG A 307 3.13 4.03 1.82
CA ARG A 307 3.97 3.05 2.51
C ARG A 307 4.55 3.71 3.75
N ARG A 308 4.28 3.16 4.94
CA ARG A 308 4.78 3.73 6.20
C ARG A 308 6.31 3.62 6.26
N PRO A 309 7.04 4.73 6.41
CA PRO A 309 8.49 4.68 6.64
C PRO A 309 8.79 4.02 7.99
N VAL A 310 9.84 3.20 8.03
CA VAL A 310 10.28 2.48 9.23
C VAL A 310 11.64 3.03 9.66
N THR A 311 11.75 3.39 10.94
CA THR A 311 13.00 3.89 11.53
C THR A 311 14.02 2.76 11.73
N LEU A 312 15.31 3.10 11.81
CA LEU A 312 16.38 2.14 12.07
C LEU A 312 16.15 1.38 13.39
N VAL A 313 15.65 2.06 14.42
CA VAL A 313 15.29 1.45 15.72
C VAL A 313 14.18 0.39 15.55
N GLU A 314 13.15 0.68 14.75
CA GLU A 314 12.10 -0.29 14.46
C GLU A 314 12.60 -1.46 13.61
N GLN A 315 13.53 -1.22 12.68
CA GLN A 315 14.17 -2.27 11.88
C GLN A 315 15.03 -3.20 12.76
N GLU A 316 15.85 -2.65 13.66
CA GLU A 316 16.64 -3.42 14.63
C GLU A 316 15.76 -4.24 15.56
N ALA A 317 14.68 -3.65 16.09
CA ALA A 317 13.72 -4.35 16.93
C ALA A 317 13.04 -5.52 16.18
N ARG A 318 12.72 -5.34 14.90
CA ARG A 318 12.20 -6.41 14.04
C ARG A 318 13.23 -7.51 13.83
N ALA A 319 14.45 -7.16 13.42
CA ALA A 319 15.53 -8.12 13.19
C ALA A 319 15.84 -8.93 14.45
N THR A 320 15.79 -8.30 15.63
CA THR A 320 15.97 -8.99 16.92
C THR A 320 14.86 -10.00 17.20
N ARG A 321 13.59 -9.66 16.90
CA ARG A 321 12.46 -10.60 17.04
C ARG A 321 12.58 -11.75 16.06
N GLU A 322 12.88 -11.48 14.79
CA GLU A 322 13.05 -12.49 13.76
C GLU A 322 14.20 -13.46 14.10
N ALA A 323 15.31 -12.96 14.65
CA ALA A 323 16.41 -13.79 15.13
C ALA A 323 16.01 -14.66 16.33
N ALA A 324 15.18 -14.16 17.23
CA ALA A 324 14.65 -14.93 18.36
C ALA A 324 13.67 -16.03 17.90
N ASP A 325 12.76 -15.69 16.98
CA ASP A 325 11.78 -16.64 16.44
C ASP A 325 12.46 -17.74 15.61
N GLN A 326 13.49 -17.40 14.82
CA GLN A 326 14.29 -18.38 14.08
C GLN A 326 15.04 -19.34 15.01
N TRP A 327 15.53 -18.86 16.16
CA TRP A 327 16.19 -19.67 17.17
C TRP A 327 15.23 -20.69 17.84
N GLU A 328 13.97 -20.32 18.02
CA GLU A 328 12.94 -21.22 18.56
C GLU A 328 12.51 -22.29 17.55
N ASP A 329 12.42 -21.94 16.27
CA ASP A 329 12.02 -22.86 15.19
C ASP A 329 13.13 -23.87 14.80
N GLU A 330 14.41 -23.53 14.97
CA GLU A 330 15.54 -24.44 14.72
C GLU A 330 15.78 -25.47 15.86
N GLY A 331 14.95 -25.43 16.91
CA GLY A 331 15.00 -26.39 18.00
C GLY A 331 16.25 -26.22 18.83
N GLY A 332 16.28 -25.18 19.69
CA GLY A 332 17.33 -24.92 20.65
C GLY A 332 17.76 -26.17 21.43
N TYR A 333 18.81 -26.82 20.93
CA TYR A 333 19.46 -27.98 21.53
C TYR A 333 20.86 -27.58 21.96
N CYS A 334 21.05 -27.44 23.27
CA CYS A 334 22.37 -27.48 23.90
C CYS A 334 22.64 -28.93 24.32
N PRO A 335 23.71 -29.59 23.84
CA PRO A 335 24.05 -30.93 24.30
C PRO A 335 24.32 -30.93 25.82
N GLY A 336 23.55 -31.70 26.61
CA GLY A 336 23.88 -31.99 28.01
C GLY A 336 22.78 -31.88 29.08
N VAL A 337 21.49 -31.70 28.75
CA VAL A 337 20.42 -31.65 29.77
C VAL A 337 19.26 -32.59 29.39
N ASP A 338 19.01 -33.61 30.23
CA ASP A 338 17.94 -34.60 30.03
C ASP A 338 16.58 -34.10 30.55
N THR A 339 15.54 -34.21 29.71
CA THR A 339 14.14 -33.97 30.11
C THR A 339 13.42 -35.27 30.51
N PRO A 340 12.68 -35.31 31.64
CA PRO A 340 12.03 -36.53 32.12
C PRO A 340 10.67 -36.81 31.44
N SER A 341 10.35 -38.11 31.30
CA SER A 341 9.16 -38.63 30.60
C SER A 341 8.16 -39.27 31.59
N PRO A 342 6.83 -39.02 31.50
CA PRO A 342 5.83 -39.69 32.33
C PRO A 342 5.20 -40.94 31.68
N ALA A 343 4.81 -41.87 32.55
CA ALA A 343 4.40 -43.27 32.28
C ALA A 343 2.98 -43.44 31.67
N PRO A 344 2.65 -44.62 31.09
CA PRO A 344 1.36 -44.89 30.44
C PRO A 344 0.33 -45.58 31.36
N ASP A 345 -0.96 -45.40 31.09
CA ASP A 345 -2.07 -46.16 31.71
C ASP A 345 -3.03 -46.72 30.63
N PRO A 346 -3.58 -47.94 30.78
CA PRO A 346 -4.27 -48.69 29.73
C PRO A 346 -5.80 -48.78 29.93
N ARG A 347 -6.55 -48.98 28.81
CA ARG A 347 -7.66 -49.95 28.60
C ARG A 347 -8.84 -49.44 27.76
N ALA A 348 -9.40 -50.43 27.05
CA ALA A 348 -10.77 -50.61 26.53
C ALA A 348 -11.12 -49.91 25.19
N GLU A 349 -11.27 -50.57 24.02
CA GLU A 349 -12.20 -51.65 23.60
C GLU A 349 -13.69 -51.25 23.80
N THR A 350 -14.65 -51.25 22.86
CA THR A 350 -14.98 -52.12 21.71
C THR A 350 -16.21 -51.56 20.92
N GLY A 351 -16.44 -52.02 19.67
CA GLY A 351 -17.79 -52.23 19.05
C GLY A 351 -18.25 -51.29 17.91
N THR A 352 -18.04 -51.60 16.61
CA THR A 352 -18.96 -52.23 15.59
C THR A 352 -20.33 -51.53 15.35
N ALA A 353 -20.54 -50.82 14.22
CA ALA A 353 -21.09 -51.22 12.90
C ALA A 353 -22.64 -51.41 12.88
N VAL A 354 -23.44 -50.81 11.98
CA VAL A 354 -23.77 -51.33 10.64
C VAL A 354 -24.83 -50.43 9.90
N GLU A 355 -24.72 -50.44 8.56
CA GLU A 355 -25.68 -50.21 7.43
C GLU A 355 -26.44 -48.90 7.11
N THR A 356 -26.13 -48.46 5.90
CA THR A 356 -26.78 -47.57 4.92
C THR A 356 -27.99 -48.19 4.19
N GLN A 357 -28.91 -47.34 3.69
CA GLN A 357 -29.48 -47.45 2.32
C GLN A 357 -30.27 -46.15 1.93
N PRO A 358 -30.63 -45.94 0.63
CA PRO A 358 -30.25 -44.74 -0.15
C PRO A 358 -31.39 -43.77 -0.53
N ALA A 359 -31.02 -42.64 -1.13
CA ALA A 359 -31.90 -41.58 -1.64
C ALA A 359 -32.06 -41.62 -3.18
N PRO A 360 -33.13 -41.01 -3.74
CA PRO A 360 -33.17 -40.54 -5.13
C PRO A 360 -33.14 -38.99 -5.20
N GLU A 361 -32.18 -38.41 -5.93
CA GLU A 361 -32.26 -37.87 -7.30
C GLU A 361 -32.89 -36.46 -7.41
N ALA A 362 -32.08 -35.51 -7.90
CA ALA A 362 -32.36 -34.08 -8.02
C ALA A 362 -32.55 -33.63 -9.48
N PRO A 363 -33.30 -32.55 -9.76
CA PRO A 363 -33.35 -31.95 -11.09
C PRO A 363 -32.46 -30.70 -11.24
N THR A 364 -32.10 -30.44 -12.49
CA THR A 364 -31.11 -29.50 -13.01
C THR A 364 -31.60 -28.05 -13.16
N PRO A 365 -30.66 -27.09 -13.34
CA PRO A 365 -30.85 -25.68 -13.07
C PRO A 365 -31.01 -24.82 -14.34
N SER A 366 -31.88 -23.83 -14.26
CA SER A 366 -31.66 -22.56 -14.96
C SER A 366 -32.59 -21.50 -14.38
N GLN A 367 -32.04 -20.50 -13.70
CA GLN A 367 -32.54 -19.13 -13.80
C GLN A 367 -31.57 -18.12 -13.19
N ARG A 368 -31.42 -17.02 -13.93
CA ARG A 368 -30.47 -15.93 -13.76
C ARG A 368 -30.72 -15.14 -12.47
N LEU A 369 -29.60 -14.68 -11.90
CA LEU A 369 -29.39 -13.56 -10.97
C LEU A 369 -30.59 -12.63 -10.81
N ALA A 370 -31.46 -12.95 -9.86
CA ALA A 370 -32.33 -11.98 -9.20
C ALA A 370 -31.83 -11.85 -7.76
N ARG A 371 -31.63 -10.60 -7.29
CA ARG A 371 -31.24 -10.31 -5.90
C ARG A 371 -32.24 -10.98 -4.94
N PRO A 372 -31.86 -11.97 -4.11
CA PRO A 372 -32.80 -12.54 -3.17
C PRO A 372 -33.16 -11.52 -2.09
N ALA A 373 -34.41 -11.56 -1.65
CA ALA A 373 -34.87 -10.80 -0.51
C ALA A 373 -34.06 -11.18 0.74
N ALA A 374 -33.69 -10.20 1.55
CA ALA A 374 -32.84 -10.41 2.71
C ALA A 374 -33.46 -11.41 3.71
N THR A 375 -32.74 -12.50 4.00
CA THR A 375 -33.13 -13.49 5.01
C THR A 375 -32.89 -12.92 6.41
N LEU A 376 -33.93 -12.95 7.26
CA LEU A 376 -33.86 -12.45 8.64
C LEU A 376 -33.63 -13.61 9.62
N VAL A 377 -32.65 -13.47 10.53
CA VAL A 377 -32.42 -14.37 11.66
C VAL A 377 -32.97 -13.74 12.94
N LEU A 378 -33.62 -14.55 13.77
CA LEU A 378 -34.13 -14.15 15.08
C LEU A 378 -33.05 -14.41 16.14
N LEU A 379 -32.57 -13.35 16.78
CA LEU A 379 -31.60 -13.47 17.87
C LEU A 379 -32.26 -13.90 19.18
N PRO A 380 -31.49 -14.42 20.17
CA PRO A 380 -31.98 -14.70 21.52
C PRO A 380 -32.60 -13.48 22.22
N THR A 381 -32.24 -12.27 21.77
CA THR A 381 -32.78 -10.98 22.23
C THR A 381 -34.11 -10.58 21.56
N GLY A 382 -34.66 -11.41 20.66
CA GLY A 382 -35.89 -11.14 19.91
C GLY A 382 -35.72 -10.19 18.71
N ARG A 383 -34.50 -9.68 18.47
CA ARG A 383 -34.20 -8.74 17.37
C ARG A 383 -33.99 -9.52 16.07
N ARG A 384 -34.62 -9.08 14.97
CA ARG A 384 -34.40 -9.62 13.62
C ARG A 384 -33.26 -8.88 12.94
N ILE A 385 -32.16 -9.57 12.64
CA ILE A 385 -31.05 -9.02 11.83
C ILE A 385 -30.99 -9.73 10.48
N ARG A 386 -30.47 -9.05 9.46
CA ARG A 386 -30.11 -9.73 8.20
C ARG A 386 -28.95 -10.68 8.47
N ARG A 387 -28.95 -11.85 7.83
CA ARG A 387 -27.79 -12.75 7.89
C ARG A 387 -26.53 -12.01 7.44
N PRO A 388 -25.40 -12.14 8.16
CA PRO A 388 -24.13 -11.63 7.69
C PRO A 388 -23.75 -12.35 6.39
N ARG A 389 -23.05 -11.66 5.49
CA ARG A 389 -22.65 -12.21 4.19
C ARG A 389 -21.16 -12.53 4.17
N VAL A 390 -20.79 -13.68 3.60
CA VAL A 390 -19.39 -14.05 3.33
C VAL A 390 -19.14 -14.21 1.84
N LEU A 391 -18.02 -13.66 1.38
CA LEU A 391 -17.46 -13.92 0.06
C LEU A 391 -16.40 -15.01 0.19
N ASP A 392 -16.63 -16.17 -0.41
CA ASP A 392 -15.73 -17.32 -0.39
C ASP A 392 -14.90 -17.36 -1.69
N LEU A 393 -13.64 -16.94 -1.62
CA LEU A 393 -12.72 -16.84 -2.75
C LEU A 393 -11.90 -18.12 -2.90
N CYS A 394 -11.72 -18.59 -4.15
CA CYS A 394 -11.15 -19.90 -4.46
C CYS A 394 -11.97 -21.01 -3.78
N CYS A 395 -13.29 -20.93 -3.93
CA CYS A 395 -14.23 -21.67 -3.09
C CYS A 395 -14.24 -23.18 -3.34
N CYS A 396 -13.76 -23.65 -4.50
CA CYS A 396 -13.85 -25.04 -4.93
C CYS A 396 -15.28 -25.58 -4.71
N SER A 397 -15.44 -26.74 -4.06
CA SER A 397 -16.75 -27.31 -3.74
C SER A 397 -17.43 -26.69 -2.53
N GLY A 398 -16.84 -25.70 -1.84
CA GLY A 398 -17.49 -24.98 -0.76
C GLY A 398 -17.41 -25.65 0.61
N GLY A 399 -16.33 -26.38 0.91
CA GLY A 399 -16.05 -26.87 2.27
C GLY A 399 -16.05 -25.73 3.30
N ALA A 400 -15.34 -24.64 2.99
CA ALA A 400 -15.33 -23.41 3.78
C ALA A 400 -16.71 -22.74 3.83
N ALA A 401 -17.34 -22.53 2.67
CA ALA A 401 -18.67 -21.94 2.56
C ALA A 401 -19.72 -22.63 3.43
N MET A 402 -19.76 -23.96 3.43
CA MET A 402 -20.74 -24.70 4.22
C MET A 402 -20.59 -24.41 5.71
N GLY A 403 -19.35 -24.30 6.21
CA GLY A 403 -19.13 -23.97 7.61
C GLY A 403 -19.67 -22.58 7.97
N TYR A 404 -19.45 -21.58 7.12
CA TYR A 404 -20.04 -20.25 7.33
C TYR A 404 -21.57 -20.28 7.25
N TRP A 405 -22.16 -21.00 6.29
CA TRP A 405 -23.61 -21.15 6.23
C TRP A 405 -24.17 -21.80 7.51
N LEU A 406 -23.52 -22.85 8.02
CA LEU A 406 -23.85 -23.50 9.29
C LEU A 406 -23.63 -22.58 10.51
N ALA A 407 -22.77 -21.57 10.39
CA ALA A 407 -22.62 -20.51 11.40
C ALA A 407 -23.69 -19.42 11.28
N GLY A 408 -24.45 -19.37 10.18
CA GLY A 408 -25.59 -18.47 9.98
C GLY A 408 -25.39 -17.39 8.92
N TYR A 409 -24.39 -17.52 8.05
CA TYR A 409 -24.10 -16.56 6.99
C TYR A 409 -24.86 -16.86 5.69
N ASP A 410 -25.12 -15.82 4.90
CA ASP A 410 -25.40 -15.96 3.48
C ASP A 410 -24.07 -15.98 2.72
N VAL A 411 -23.87 -16.96 1.83
CA VAL A 411 -22.57 -17.24 1.20
C VAL A 411 -22.63 -17.01 -0.30
N VAL A 412 -21.60 -16.37 -0.85
CA VAL A 412 -21.34 -16.28 -2.30
C VAL A 412 -19.94 -16.80 -2.58
N GLY A 413 -19.81 -17.78 -3.47
CA GLY A 413 -18.54 -18.39 -3.87
C GLY A 413 -17.99 -17.83 -5.17
N VAL A 414 -16.67 -17.80 -5.28
CA VAL A 414 -15.93 -17.40 -6.49
C VAL A 414 -14.86 -18.44 -6.80
N ASP A 415 -14.88 -18.96 -8.02
CA ASP A 415 -13.84 -19.86 -8.54
C ASP A 415 -13.64 -19.63 -10.04
N THR A 416 -12.42 -19.89 -10.54
CA THR A 416 -12.10 -19.79 -11.97
C THR A 416 -12.55 -21.01 -12.75
N VAL A 417 -12.83 -22.12 -12.06
CA VAL A 417 -13.38 -23.36 -12.62
C VAL A 417 -14.88 -23.42 -12.33
N PRO A 418 -15.73 -23.85 -13.29
CA PRO A 418 -17.13 -24.12 -13.00
C PRO A 418 -17.28 -25.18 -11.90
N ARG A 419 -18.01 -24.86 -10.82
CA ARG A 419 -18.26 -25.76 -9.68
C ARG A 419 -19.76 -26.11 -9.59
N PRO A 420 -20.27 -27.08 -10.38
CA PRO A 420 -21.70 -27.40 -10.42
C PRO A 420 -22.24 -27.96 -9.08
N ASN A 421 -21.35 -28.51 -8.24
CA ASN A 421 -21.70 -29.04 -6.93
C ASN A 421 -21.61 -27.99 -5.80
N TYR A 422 -21.24 -26.74 -6.13
CA TYR A 422 -21.17 -25.68 -5.13
C TYR A 422 -22.58 -25.38 -4.57
N PRO A 423 -22.80 -25.43 -3.25
CA PRO A 423 -24.14 -25.45 -2.68
C PRO A 423 -24.79 -24.05 -2.52
N PHE A 424 -24.14 -22.97 -2.95
CA PHE A 424 -24.61 -21.59 -2.78
C PHE A 424 -24.54 -20.76 -4.06
N GLU A 425 -24.81 -19.44 -3.95
CA GLU A 425 -24.62 -18.51 -5.07
C GLU A 425 -23.16 -18.52 -5.53
N PHE A 426 -22.95 -18.63 -6.85
CA PHE A 426 -21.64 -18.85 -7.44
C PHE A 426 -21.33 -17.85 -8.55
N ILE A 427 -20.10 -17.33 -8.56
CA ILE A 427 -19.55 -16.45 -9.57
C ILE A 427 -18.36 -17.15 -10.21
N LEU A 428 -18.46 -17.42 -11.52
CA LEU A 428 -17.32 -17.87 -12.32
C LEU A 428 -16.45 -16.67 -12.67
N GLY A 429 -15.22 -16.60 -12.14
CA GLY A 429 -14.33 -15.46 -12.40
C GLY A 429 -13.00 -15.53 -11.66
N ASP A 430 -12.08 -14.62 -12.00
CA ASP A 430 -10.83 -14.45 -11.27
C ASP A 430 -11.10 -13.91 -9.86
N ALA A 431 -10.53 -14.58 -8.85
CA ALA A 431 -10.79 -14.25 -7.45
C ALA A 431 -10.34 -12.82 -7.10
N LEU A 432 -9.20 -12.36 -7.62
CA LEU A 432 -8.71 -11.02 -7.33
C LEU A 432 -9.59 -9.98 -8.06
N GLU A 433 -9.99 -10.21 -9.31
CA GLU A 433 -10.88 -9.29 -10.05
C GLU A 433 -12.24 -9.13 -9.37
N VAL A 434 -12.91 -10.23 -9.05
CA VAL A 434 -14.20 -10.21 -8.36
C VAL A 434 -14.06 -9.55 -6.99
N MET A 435 -13.03 -9.91 -6.22
CA MET A 435 -12.76 -9.29 -4.92
C MET A 435 -12.64 -7.76 -5.03
N ARG A 436 -11.99 -7.24 -6.07
CA ARG A 436 -11.86 -5.78 -6.29
C ARG A 436 -13.18 -5.07 -6.53
N GLU A 437 -14.18 -5.78 -7.05
CA GLU A 437 -15.47 -5.21 -7.41
C GLU A 437 -16.45 -5.26 -6.23
N ILE A 438 -16.55 -6.39 -5.53
CA ILE A 438 -17.69 -6.65 -4.64
C ILE A 438 -17.33 -6.91 -3.17
N CYS A 439 -16.06 -7.03 -2.78
CA CYS A 439 -15.73 -7.48 -1.41
C CYS A 439 -16.32 -6.62 -0.28
N GLN A 440 -16.51 -5.32 -0.49
CA GLN A 440 -17.08 -4.40 0.51
C GLN A 440 -18.61 -4.55 0.71
N ASP A 441 -19.27 -5.36 -0.13
CA ASP A 441 -20.68 -5.74 0.02
C ASP A 441 -20.88 -6.93 0.97
N PHE A 442 -19.78 -7.48 1.49
CA PHE A 442 -19.75 -8.62 2.40
C PHE A 442 -19.23 -8.21 3.78
N ASN A 443 -19.61 -8.99 4.79
CA ASN A 443 -19.15 -8.77 6.16
C ASN A 443 -17.78 -9.40 6.40
N VAL A 444 -17.49 -10.52 5.74
CA VAL A 444 -16.21 -11.21 5.84
C VAL A 444 -15.82 -11.79 4.49
N VAL A 445 -14.53 -11.80 4.19
CA VAL A 445 -13.93 -12.49 3.05
C VAL A 445 -13.20 -13.72 3.55
N HIS A 446 -13.53 -14.88 3.00
CA HIS A 446 -12.72 -16.08 3.16
C HIS A 446 -11.95 -16.33 1.88
N ALA A 447 -10.70 -16.75 2.00
CA ALA A 447 -9.88 -17.13 0.85
C ALA A 447 -9.09 -18.40 1.13
N SER A 448 -9.18 -19.37 0.20
CA SER A 448 -8.38 -20.60 0.19
C SER A 448 -7.51 -20.66 -1.07
N PRO A 449 -6.47 -19.80 -1.19
CA PRO A 449 -5.63 -19.73 -2.39
C PRO A 449 -4.91 -21.06 -2.69
N PRO A 450 -4.52 -21.29 -3.96
CA PRO A 450 -3.87 -22.54 -4.37
C PRO A 450 -2.60 -22.84 -3.55
N CYS A 451 -2.49 -24.08 -3.04
CA CYS A 451 -1.44 -24.47 -2.09
C CYS A 451 -0.20 -25.12 -2.74
N GLN A 452 -0.17 -25.29 -4.07
CA GLN A 452 0.81 -26.13 -4.77
C GLN A 452 2.26 -25.62 -4.64
N ALA A 453 2.45 -24.31 -4.46
CA ALA A 453 3.77 -23.71 -4.16
C ALA A 453 4.34 -24.15 -2.80
N HIS A 454 3.47 -24.59 -1.87
CA HIS A 454 3.74 -24.65 -0.43
C HIS A 454 3.62 -26.07 0.17
N THR A 455 3.32 -27.11 -0.63
CA THR A 455 3.15 -28.47 -0.12
C THR A 455 4.47 -29.23 0.11
N SER A 456 4.57 -30.00 1.20
CA SER A 456 5.73 -30.87 1.48
C SER A 456 5.91 -32.03 0.49
N LEU A 457 4.83 -32.46 -0.18
CA LEU A 457 4.85 -33.49 -1.23
C LEU A 457 5.52 -33.04 -2.54
N THR A 458 5.66 -31.72 -2.77
CA THR A 458 6.28 -31.15 -3.98
C THR A 458 7.74 -30.74 -3.77
N LYS A 459 8.22 -30.50 -2.53
CA LYS A 459 9.61 -30.09 -2.26
C LYS A 459 10.69 -31.08 -2.77
N GLY A 460 10.34 -32.35 -3.03
CA GLY A 460 11.24 -33.34 -3.65
C GLY A 460 11.20 -33.43 -5.18
N THR A 461 10.22 -32.82 -5.87
CA THR A 461 10.00 -32.96 -7.33
C THR A 461 10.04 -31.61 -8.09
N ASN A 462 10.41 -30.51 -7.42
CA ASN A 462 10.31 -29.13 -7.90
C ASN A 462 11.44 -28.63 -8.85
N ARG A 463 12.19 -29.50 -9.52
CA ARG A 463 13.08 -29.02 -10.60
C ARG A 463 12.23 -28.50 -11.78
N GLY A 464 12.02 -27.18 -11.85
CA GLY A 464 11.50 -26.48 -13.03
C GLY A 464 9.99 -26.17 -13.08
N ARG A 465 9.24 -26.22 -11.97
CA ARG A 465 7.82 -25.83 -11.94
C ARG A 465 7.59 -24.54 -11.15
N THR A 466 7.03 -23.53 -11.80
CA THR A 466 6.57 -22.28 -11.18
C THR A 466 5.09 -22.42 -10.80
N TYR A 467 4.76 -22.23 -9.53
CA TYR A 467 3.38 -22.24 -9.04
C TYR A 467 2.95 -20.82 -8.69
N VAL A 468 1.68 -20.50 -8.93
CA VAL A 468 1.11 -19.18 -8.61
C VAL A 468 0.91 -19.09 -7.10
N ASP A 469 1.47 -18.06 -6.48
CA ASP A 469 1.17 -17.67 -5.11
C ASP A 469 0.27 -16.44 -5.12
N LEU A 470 -0.93 -16.57 -4.56
CA LEU A 470 -1.93 -15.50 -4.45
C LEU A 470 -2.04 -14.94 -3.03
N ILE A 471 -1.34 -15.52 -2.05
CA ILE A 471 -1.47 -15.16 -0.64
C ILE A 471 -1.11 -13.68 -0.41
N PRO A 472 0.04 -13.16 -0.89
CA PRO A 472 0.39 -11.75 -0.69
C PRO A 472 -0.66 -10.80 -1.27
N GLN A 473 -1.13 -11.06 -2.49
CA GLN A 473 -2.08 -10.21 -3.19
C GLN A 473 -3.46 -10.22 -2.52
N MET A 474 -3.93 -11.39 -2.03
CA MET A 474 -5.19 -11.48 -1.30
C MET A 474 -5.10 -10.76 0.05
N ARG A 475 -4.01 -10.93 0.80
CA ARG A 475 -3.76 -10.22 2.06
C ARG A 475 -3.77 -8.72 1.84
N GLU A 476 -3.01 -8.25 0.84
CA GLU A 476 -2.97 -6.85 0.45
C GLU A 476 -4.37 -6.34 0.14
N LEU A 477 -5.15 -7.03 -0.70
CA LEU A 477 -6.52 -6.61 -1.04
C LEU A 477 -7.48 -6.61 0.16
N CYS A 478 -7.33 -7.55 1.10
CA CYS A 478 -8.16 -7.59 2.30
C CYS A 478 -7.89 -6.39 3.21
N GLU A 479 -6.60 -6.14 3.52
CA GLU A 479 -6.14 -5.00 4.31
C GLU A 479 -6.50 -3.67 3.64
N TRP A 480 -6.34 -3.65 2.32
CA TRP A 480 -6.67 -2.56 1.43
C TRP A 480 -8.14 -2.11 1.55
N PHE A 481 -9.07 -3.05 1.39
CA PHE A 481 -10.51 -2.75 1.40
C PHE A 481 -11.07 -2.56 2.81
N GLY A 482 -10.27 -2.86 3.85
CA GLY A 482 -10.69 -2.78 5.24
C GLY A 482 -11.87 -3.69 5.55
N VAL A 483 -11.90 -4.87 4.94
CA VAL A 483 -12.88 -5.92 5.20
C VAL A 483 -12.33 -6.88 6.25
N ASP A 484 -13.20 -7.52 7.02
CA ASP A 484 -12.75 -8.64 7.86
C ASP A 484 -12.43 -9.84 6.98
N TRP A 485 -11.37 -10.58 7.31
CA TRP A 485 -10.93 -11.66 6.44
C TRP A 485 -10.29 -12.85 7.15
N VAL A 486 -10.32 -13.97 6.44
CA VAL A 486 -9.72 -15.24 6.84
C VAL A 486 -9.03 -15.85 5.63
N ILE A 487 -7.71 -16.03 5.68
CA ILE A 487 -6.93 -16.75 4.67
C ILE A 487 -6.56 -18.12 5.25
N GLU A 488 -6.91 -19.20 4.56
CA GLU A 488 -6.59 -20.57 4.95
C GLU A 488 -5.53 -21.18 4.04
N ASN A 489 -4.57 -21.91 4.62
CA ASN A 489 -3.63 -22.70 3.83
C ASN A 489 -2.99 -23.87 4.61
N VAL A 490 -2.26 -24.72 3.89
CA VAL A 490 -1.50 -25.86 4.40
C VAL A 490 -0.39 -25.44 5.37
N PRO A 491 0.01 -26.32 6.32
CA PRO A 491 1.24 -26.14 7.08
C PRO A 491 2.45 -26.01 6.15
N GLY A 492 3.18 -24.90 6.27
CA GLY A 492 4.34 -24.57 5.43
C GLY A 492 4.12 -23.46 4.40
N ALA A 493 2.90 -22.94 4.28
CA ALA A 493 2.61 -21.72 3.53
C ALA A 493 3.00 -20.45 4.31
N ASP A 494 3.30 -19.37 3.58
CA ASP A 494 3.66 -18.05 4.14
C ASP A 494 2.41 -17.26 4.62
N ILE A 495 1.78 -17.80 5.66
CA ILE A 495 0.65 -17.17 6.38
C ILE A 495 0.91 -17.15 7.88
N ARG A 496 0.42 -16.09 8.56
CA ARG A 496 0.47 -16.07 10.03
C ARG A 496 -0.43 -17.16 10.59
N LYS A 497 0.02 -17.84 11.63
CA LYS A 497 -0.67 -18.98 12.25
C LYS A 497 -1.63 -18.51 13.34
N ASP A 498 -2.51 -17.56 13.03
CA ASP A 498 -3.44 -16.95 14.00
C ASP A 498 -4.40 -18.01 14.59
N LEU A 499 -4.77 -19.02 13.79
CA LEU A 499 -5.29 -20.30 14.27
C LEU A 499 -4.62 -21.49 13.58
N THR A 500 -4.53 -22.60 14.31
CA THR A 500 -4.29 -23.92 13.73
C THR A 500 -5.44 -24.86 14.07
N LEU A 501 -6.17 -25.32 13.06
CA LEU A 501 -7.28 -26.26 13.24
C LEU A 501 -6.92 -27.65 12.71
N CYS A 502 -7.31 -28.67 13.46
CA CYS A 502 -7.17 -30.08 13.10
C CYS A 502 -8.53 -30.77 13.25
N GLY A 503 -8.81 -31.76 12.42
CA GLY A 503 -10.08 -32.47 12.44
C GLY A 503 -10.34 -33.13 13.78
N GLU A 504 -9.28 -33.50 14.49
CA GLU A 504 -9.36 -34.05 15.84
C GLU A 504 -10.08 -33.14 16.83
N MET A 505 -9.89 -31.82 16.74
CA MET A 505 -10.51 -30.84 17.62
C MET A 505 -12.05 -30.86 17.52
N PHE A 506 -12.57 -31.39 16.42
CA PHE A 506 -14.00 -31.43 16.11
C PHE A 506 -14.53 -32.87 16.04
N GLY A 507 -13.76 -33.85 16.52
CA GLY A 507 -14.16 -35.26 16.48
C GLY A 507 -14.22 -35.87 15.07
N LEU A 508 -13.56 -35.27 14.09
CA LEU A 508 -13.60 -35.71 12.69
C LEU A 508 -12.72 -36.94 12.44
N GLY A 509 -12.99 -37.63 11.33
CA GLY A 509 -12.27 -38.81 10.87
C GLY A 509 -11.03 -38.50 10.03
N VAL A 510 -10.51 -37.27 10.10
CA VAL A 510 -9.31 -36.84 9.36
C VAL A 510 -8.31 -36.14 10.28
N ILE A 511 -7.02 -36.36 10.03
CA ILE A 511 -5.95 -35.47 10.52
C ILE A 511 -5.62 -34.53 9.37
N ARG A 512 -6.15 -33.30 9.43
CA ARG A 512 -5.96 -32.28 8.39
C ARG A 512 -5.66 -30.95 9.04
N HIS A 513 -4.40 -30.75 9.43
CA HIS A 513 -3.95 -29.46 9.96
C HIS A 513 -4.06 -28.39 8.89
N ARG A 514 -4.66 -27.27 9.27
CA ARG A 514 -4.71 -26.04 8.47
C ARG A 514 -4.40 -24.85 9.34
N HIS A 515 -3.63 -23.93 8.78
CA HIS A 515 -3.36 -22.64 9.38
C HIS A 515 -4.33 -21.61 8.81
N PHE A 516 -4.77 -20.72 9.66
CA PHE A 516 -5.63 -19.61 9.30
C PHE A 516 -4.97 -18.32 9.76
N GLU A 517 -4.81 -17.40 8.83
CA GLU A 517 -4.46 -16.02 9.09
C GLU A 517 -5.75 -15.21 9.11
N ILE A 518 -5.94 -14.44 10.19
CA ILE A 518 -7.21 -13.81 10.50
C ILE A 518 -7.00 -12.32 10.73
N GLY A 519 -7.59 -11.51 9.86
CA GLY A 519 -7.59 -10.05 9.97
C GLY A 519 -8.97 -9.53 10.35
N TRP A 520 -9.34 -9.68 11.62
CA TRP A 520 -10.58 -9.10 12.16
C TRP A 520 -10.34 -7.72 12.74
N ILE A 521 -10.97 -6.72 12.15
CA ILE A 521 -10.77 -5.32 12.48
C ILE A 521 -11.52 -5.00 13.78
N GLY A 522 -10.76 -4.82 14.87
CA GLY A 522 -11.32 -4.41 16.16
C GLY A 522 -12.02 -5.54 16.93
N SER A 523 -11.64 -6.81 16.70
CA SER A 523 -12.05 -7.96 17.52
C SER A 523 -10.88 -8.42 18.38
N PRO A 524 -11.09 -8.92 19.63
CA PRO A 524 -10.12 -9.87 20.17
C PRO A 524 -10.02 -11.01 19.16
N GLY A 525 -8.80 -11.38 18.77
CA GLY A 525 -8.59 -12.39 17.73
C GLY A 525 -9.32 -13.72 18.03
N PRO A 526 -9.28 -14.65 17.08
CA PRO A 526 -9.94 -15.94 17.23
C PRO A 526 -9.38 -16.72 18.44
N GLU A 527 -10.25 -17.42 19.16
CA GLU A 527 -9.81 -18.32 20.24
C GLU A 527 -9.25 -19.61 19.64
N GLN A 528 -8.08 -20.07 20.11
CA GLN A 528 -7.52 -21.35 19.71
C GLN A 528 -8.19 -22.49 20.48
N PRO A 529 -8.95 -23.39 19.82
CA PRO A 529 -9.49 -24.55 20.49
C PRO A 529 -8.35 -25.48 20.92
N ARG A 530 -8.52 -26.13 22.08
CA ARG A 530 -7.54 -27.08 22.60
C ARG A 530 -7.29 -28.20 21.60
N HIS A 531 -6.05 -28.36 21.18
CA HIS A 531 -5.63 -29.50 20.37
C HIS A 531 -5.58 -30.76 21.24
N LEU A 532 -6.42 -31.74 20.94
CA LEU A 532 -6.43 -33.04 21.63
C LEU A 532 -5.39 -33.97 21.00
N LYS A 533 -4.74 -34.79 21.83
CA LYS A 533 -3.88 -35.86 21.32
C LYS A 533 -4.67 -36.72 20.35
N HIS A 534 -4.13 -36.94 19.15
CA HIS A 534 -4.76 -37.79 18.15
C HIS A 534 -5.02 -39.20 18.72
N ARG A 535 -6.22 -39.73 18.44
CA ARG A 535 -6.72 -41.05 18.88
C ARG A 535 -6.00 -42.23 18.22
N GLY A 536 -5.11 -41.98 17.27
CA GLY A 536 -4.37 -43.01 16.56
C GLY A 536 -3.69 -42.52 15.29
N PRO A 537 -3.08 -43.43 14.51
CA PRO A 537 -2.48 -43.09 13.24
C PRO A 537 -3.53 -42.88 12.13
N VAL A 538 -3.13 -42.30 11.01
CA VAL A 538 -3.92 -42.32 9.77
C VAL A 538 -3.84 -43.71 9.14
N ARG A 539 -5.00 -44.26 8.76
CA ARG A 539 -5.12 -45.54 8.07
C ARG A 539 -4.36 -45.56 6.75
N GLY A 540 -3.70 -46.67 6.49
CA GLY A 540 -3.07 -46.99 5.21
C GLY A 540 -1.58 -47.27 5.31
N TRP A 541 -0.98 -47.54 4.16
CA TRP A 541 0.44 -47.83 4.05
C TRP A 541 1.27 -46.56 4.25
N ARG A 542 2.26 -46.62 5.15
CA ARG A 542 3.28 -45.58 5.35
C ARG A 542 4.63 -46.26 5.57
N HIS A 543 5.62 -45.92 4.75
CA HIS A 543 6.97 -46.50 4.81
C HIS A 543 6.99 -48.03 4.88
N GLY A 544 6.17 -48.69 4.06
CA GLY A 544 6.10 -50.16 4.01
C GLY A 544 5.39 -50.83 5.18
N VAL A 545 4.75 -50.05 6.08
CA VAL A 545 3.98 -50.59 7.22
C VAL A 545 2.51 -50.19 7.08
N TRP A 546 1.60 -51.15 7.20
CA TRP A 546 0.17 -50.88 7.30
C TRP A 546 -0.15 -50.33 8.68
N ARG A 547 -0.79 -49.16 8.72
CA ARG A 547 -1.36 -48.60 9.95
C ARG A 547 -2.86 -48.71 9.87
N ASP A 548 -3.47 -49.32 10.88
CA ASP A 548 -4.91 -49.36 11.03
C ASP A 548 -5.31 -48.39 12.14
N GLY A 549 -5.86 -47.25 11.75
CA GLY A 549 -6.15 -46.17 12.69
C GLY A 549 -7.42 -45.41 12.30
N PRO A 550 -7.94 -44.59 13.22
CA PRO A 550 -9.30 -44.06 13.13
C PRO A 550 -9.46 -42.94 12.09
N TYR A 551 -8.37 -42.48 11.49
CA TYR A 551 -8.40 -41.40 10.50
C TYR A 551 -8.16 -41.90 9.09
N ILE A 552 -8.81 -41.31 8.12
CA ILE A 552 -8.56 -41.57 6.70
C ILE A 552 -7.67 -40.48 6.11
N ALA A 553 -6.86 -40.87 5.12
CA ALA A 553 -6.14 -39.92 4.28
C ALA A 553 -7.07 -39.41 3.18
N ALA A 554 -7.53 -38.17 3.30
CA ALA A 554 -8.38 -37.51 2.32
C ALA A 554 -7.57 -36.91 1.16
N TYR A 555 -6.69 -37.71 0.56
CA TYR A 555 -5.87 -37.32 -0.58
C TYR A 555 -5.36 -38.55 -1.34
N GLY A 556 -5.13 -38.40 -2.65
CA GLY A 556 -4.55 -39.42 -3.53
C GLY A 556 -5.38 -40.70 -3.67
N LYS A 557 -4.90 -41.64 -4.50
CA LYS A 557 -5.57 -42.94 -4.73
C LYS A 557 -4.71 -44.12 -4.26
N GLY A 558 -5.34 -45.19 -3.76
CA GLY A 558 -4.70 -46.47 -3.36
C GLY A 558 -4.06 -46.51 -1.96
N GLY A 559 -3.53 -47.66 -1.55
CA GLY A 559 -2.73 -47.80 -0.33
C GLY A 559 -3.47 -47.55 1.01
N GLY A 560 -4.78 -47.76 1.06
CA GLY A 560 -5.61 -47.53 2.26
C GLY A 560 -6.08 -46.08 2.46
N LYS A 561 -5.85 -45.20 1.48
CA LYS A 561 -6.44 -43.85 1.41
C LYS A 561 -7.96 -43.92 1.38
N GLY A 562 -8.63 -42.85 1.82
CA GLY A 562 -10.09 -42.81 1.89
C GLY A 562 -10.73 -42.96 0.52
N THR A 563 -11.80 -43.74 0.43
CA THR A 563 -12.75 -43.69 -0.68
C THR A 563 -13.58 -42.39 -0.61
N VAL A 564 -14.27 -42.02 -1.68
CA VAL A 564 -15.15 -40.83 -1.70
C VAL A 564 -16.14 -40.85 -0.52
N PRO A 565 -16.92 -41.92 -0.26
CA PRO A 565 -17.83 -41.95 0.89
C PRO A 565 -17.14 -41.83 2.24
N GLU A 566 -15.94 -42.41 2.38
CA GLU A 566 -15.16 -42.27 3.61
C GLU A 566 -14.64 -40.84 3.79
N MET A 567 -14.19 -40.18 2.72
CA MET A 567 -13.78 -38.77 2.75
C MET A 567 -14.96 -37.86 3.12
N GLN A 568 -16.12 -38.05 2.48
CA GLN A 568 -17.35 -37.32 2.77
C GLN A 568 -17.72 -37.43 4.25
N LYS A 569 -17.79 -38.66 4.78
CA LYS A 569 -18.10 -38.94 6.19
C LYS A 569 -17.04 -38.34 7.13
N ALA A 570 -15.76 -38.50 6.80
CA ALA A 570 -14.69 -38.10 7.68
C ALA A 570 -14.51 -36.58 7.77
N MET A 571 -14.85 -35.82 6.72
CA MET A 571 -14.77 -34.37 6.69
C MET A 571 -16.11 -33.67 6.93
N GLY A 572 -17.24 -34.38 6.82
CA GLY A 572 -18.58 -33.78 6.90
C GLY A 572 -18.99 -33.03 5.63
N ILE A 573 -18.57 -33.52 4.46
CA ILE A 573 -18.86 -32.93 3.15
C ILE A 573 -19.72 -33.91 2.36
N THR A 574 -21.00 -33.62 2.14
CA THR A 574 -21.95 -34.59 1.57
C THR A 574 -22.54 -34.17 0.22
N TRP A 575 -22.23 -32.97 -0.26
CA TRP A 575 -22.83 -32.38 -1.48
C TRP A 575 -21.95 -32.52 -2.73
N THR A 576 -20.76 -33.11 -2.60
CA THR A 576 -19.92 -33.47 -3.75
C THR A 576 -19.41 -34.90 -3.60
N ASP A 577 -19.42 -35.64 -4.70
CA ASP A 577 -18.83 -36.96 -4.88
C ASP A 577 -17.54 -36.92 -5.71
N VAL A 578 -17.06 -35.71 -6.06
CA VAL A 578 -15.84 -35.52 -6.83
C VAL A 578 -14.62 -35.63 -5.92
N HIS A 579 -13.78 -36.63 -6.18
CA HIS A 579 -12.60 -36.90 -5.35
C HIS A 579 -11.60 -35.74 -5.29
N GLU A 580 -11.42 -34.99 -6.39
CA GLU A 580 -10.54 -33.81 -6.43
C GLU A 580 -11.07 -32.71 -5.49
N GLU A 581 -12.36 -32.39 -5.59
CA GLU A 581 -13.03 -31.43 -4.71
C GLU A 581 -12.91 -31.80 -3.22
N LEU A 582 -13.07 -33.08 -2.87
CA LEU A 582 -12.87 -33.57 -1.50
C LEU A 582 -11.41 -33.49 -1.05
N THR A 583 -10.46 -33.68 -1.97
CA THR A 583 -9.02 -33.61 -1.65
C THR A 583 -8.60 -32.17 -1.32
N GLU A 584 -9.13 -31.19 -2.06
CA GLU A 584 -8.79 -29.77 -1.88
C GLU A 584 -9.57 -29.12 -0.71
N ALA A 585 -10.81 -29.56 -0.44
CA ALA A 585 -11.66 -28.96 0.58
C ALA A 585 -11.11 -29.06 2.02
N ILE A 586 -11.48 -28.08 2.85
CA ILE A 586 -11.36 -28.16 4.31
C ILE A 586 -12.68 -28.63 4.94
N PRO A 587 -12.64 -29.27 6.12
CA PRO A 587 -13.86 -29.63 6.84
C PRO A 587 -14.70 -28.39 7.22
N PRO A 588 -16.02 -28.41 7.00
CA PRO A 588 -16.92 -27.29 7.36
C PRO A 588 -16.88 -26.90 8.83
N ALA A 589 -16.53 -27.85 9.70
CA ALA A 589 -16.38 -27.58 11.14
C ALA A 589 -15.40 -26.44 11.44
N TYR A 590 -14.38 -26.25 10.59
CA TYR A 590 -13.35 -25.23 10.78
C TYR A 590 -13.94 -23.83 10.62
N THR A 591 -14.56 -23.55 9.49
CA THR A 591 -15.17 -22.24 9.22
C THR A 591 -16.49 -22.04 9.97
N GLN A 592 -17.17 -23.12 10.40
CA GLN A 592 -18.28 -23.00 11.35
C GLN A 592 -17.79 -22.48 12.71
N TYR A 593 -16.66 -22.99 13.21
CA TYR A 593 -16.06 -22.50 14.44
C TYR A 593 -15.64 -21.03 14.32
N ILE A 594 -14.90 -20.71 13.25
CA ILE A 594 -14.43 -19.34 12.96
C ILE A 594 -15.63 -18.37 12.80
N GLY A 595 -16.65 -18.75 12.04
CA GLY A 595 -17.83 -17.92 11.81
C GLY A 595 -18.65 -17.66 13.09
N ARG A 596 -18.75 -18.63 14.00
CA ARG A 596 -19.42 -18.42 15.30
C ARG A 596 -18.68 -17.42 16.17
N GLN A 597 -17.36 -17.47 16.17
CA GLN A 597 -16.51 -16.53 16.91
C GLN A 597 -16.67 -15.10 16.36
N PHE A 598 -16.78 -14.96 15.04
CA PHE A 598 -17.04 -13.67 14.39
C PHE A 598 -18.45 -13.12 14.70
N ILE A 599 -19.52 -13.91 14.55
CA ILE A 599 -20.90 -13.45 14.84
C ILE A 599 -21.03 -13.03 16.30
N THR A 600 -20.48 -13.82 17.23
CA THR A 600 -20.50 -13.50 18.66
C THR A 600 -19.87 -12.13 18.93
N THR A 601 -18.78 -11.82 18.23
CA THR A 601 -18.09 -10.53 18.33
C THR A 601 -18.86 -9.38 17.64
N ALA A 602 -19.41 -9.61 16.44
CA ALA A 602 -20.14 -8.61 15.67
C ALA A 602 -21.49 -8.22 16.32
N GLU A 603 -22.19 -9.19 16.94
CA GLU A 603 -23.44 -8.95 17.68
C GLU A 603 -23.20 -8.18 18.98
N LEU A 604 -22.07 -8.42 19.65
CA LEU A 604 -21.63 -7.58 20.77
C LEU A 604 -21.32 -6.14 20.31
N GLY A 605 -20.85 -5.95 19.08
CA GLY A 605 -20.62 -4.63 18.48
C GLY A 605 -21.90 -3.85 18.11
N ALA A 606 -22.96 -4.55 17.66
CA ALA A 606 -24.20 -3.94 17.18
C ALA A 606 -25.32 -3.75 18.24
N ALA A 607 -25.23 -4.45 19.38
CA ALA A 607 -26.25 -4.39 20.44
C ALA A 607 -26.11 -3.18 21.40
N TYR A 608 -25.02 -2.41 21.35
CA TYR A 608 -24.74 -1.39 22.38
C TYR A 608 -24.83 0.07 21.93
N LEU A 609 -25.81 0.45 21.11
CA LEU A 609 -26.24 1.86 20.99
C LEU A 609 -27.62 1.99 21.65
N PRO A 610 -27.74 2.41 22.93
CA PRO A 610 -29.04 2.82 23.42
C PRO A 610 -29.42 4.13 22.73
N ASP A 611 -30.35 4.03 21.77
CA ASP A 611 -31.23 5.12 21.42
C ASP A 611 -32.06 5.47 22.66
N GLY A 612 -32.01 6.75 23.05
CA GLY A 612 -33.05 7.44 23.83
C GLY A 612 -33.55 6.75 25.10
N VAL A 613 -33.03 7.14 26.25
CA VAL A 613 -33.66 6.91 27.56
C VAL A 613 -35.04 7.59 27.62
N PRO A 614 -36.15 6.88 27.90
CA PRO A 614 -37.25 7.47 28.65
C PRO A 614 -36.96 7.20 30.15
N ARG A 615 -36.98 8.28 30.92
CA ARG A 615 -36.73 8.28 32.36
C ARG A 615 -37.68 7.31 33.08
N LEU A 616 -37.15 6.45 33.95
CA LEU A 616 -37.94 5.86 35.04
C LEU A 616 -38.15 6.96 36.10
N PRO A 617 -39.38 7.18 36.60
CA PRO A 617 -39.62 8.14 37.68
C PRO A 617 -39.18 7.53 39.02
N THR A 618 -38.37 8.26 39.77
CA THR A 618 -38.11 8.01 41.19
C THR A 618 -39.32 8.46 42.01
N LYS A 619 -39.76 7.62 42.95
CA LYS A 619 -40.83 7.91 43.91
C LYS A 619 -40.42 9.04 44.86
N SER A 620 -41.31 10.00 45.12
CA SER A 620 -41.75 10.39 46.48
C SER A 620 -42.71 11.58 46.46
N GLY A 621 -43.80 11.46 47.23
CA GLY A 621 -44.49 12.57 47.91
C GLY A 621 -45.47 13.42 47.10
N GLY A 622 -46.77 13.31 47.40
CA GLY A 622 -47.74 14.36 47.08
C GLY A 622 -49.14 13.87 46.77
N VAL A 623 -49.92 13.61 47.81
CA VAL A 623 -51.39 13.48 47.73
C VAL A 623 -51.97 14.86 47.38
N SER A 624 -52.80 14.97 46.33
CA SER A 624 -54.13 15.63 46.35
C SER A 624 -54.72 15.84 44.94
N ALA A 625 -55.92 15.28 44.76
CA ALA A 625 -57.15 15.79 44.12
C ALA A 625 -57.21 16.50 42.75
N ALA A 626 -58.26 16.10 42.01
CA ALA A 626 -59.00 16.78 40.93
C ALA A 626 -58.29 16.91 39.56
N GLY A 627 -58.89 16.66 38.40
CA GLY A 627 -60.28 16.40 38.00
C GLY A 627 -60.45 16.94 36.57
N SER A 628 -61.25 16.26 35.73
CA SER A 628 -61.79 16.71 34.41
C SER A 628 -60.76 17.02 33.30
N GLY A 629 -60.96 16.76 32.01
CA GLY A 629 -62.14 16.55 31.16
C GLY A 629 -61.91 17.28 29.82
N TRP A 630 -62.58 16.85 28.74
CA TRP A 630 -62.63 17.42 27.36
C TRP A 630 -61.49 16.99 26.41
N VAL A 631 -61.65 16.22 25.32
CA VAL A 631 -62.66 16.06 24.22
C VAL A 631 -62.73 17.23 23.23
N LEU A 632 -62.57 16.86 21.95
CA LEU A 632 -62.93 17.48 20.64
C LEU A 632 -61.69 17.87 19.81
N LEU A 633 -61.27 17.13 18.77
CA LEU A 633 -61.91 16.76 17.49
C LEU A 633 -62.04 17.92 16.48
N ASN A 634 -61.33 17.71 15.35
CA ASN A 634 -61.66 18.06 13.97
C ASN A 634 -61.30 19.42 13.33
N ALA A 635 -60.61 19.23 12.19
CA ALA A 635 -60.92 19.72 10.85
C ALA A 635 -60.50 21.13 10.42
N SER A 636 -59.45 21.13 9.57
CA SER A 636 -59.48 21.56 8.17
C SER A 636 -60.44 22.68 7.76
N LEU A 637 -59.89 23.79 7.24
CA LEU A 637 -60.52 24.54 6.16
C LEU A 637 -59.48 25.33 5.34
N THR A 638 -59.71 25.32 4.03
CA THR A 638 -58.92 25.90 2.95
C THR A 638 -59.32 27.34 2.62
N ARG A 639 -58.33 28.09 2.09
CA ARG A 639 -58.37 29.09 1.00
C ARG A 639 -58.59 30.60 1.26
N SER A 640 -57.55 31.33 0.86
CA SER A 640 -57.44 32.50 -0.05
C SER A 640 -58.22 33.81 0.18
N GLY A 641 -57.45 34.90 0.24
CA GLY A 641 -57.88 36.28 -0.05
C GLY A 641 -56.70 37.12 -0.56
N THR A 642 -56.88 37.69 -1.76
CA THR A 642 -56.00 38.59 -2.52
C THR A 642 -56.14 40.05 -2.04
N VAL A 643 -55.16 40.94 -2.34
CA VAL A 643 -55.35 42.25 -3.04
C VAL A 643 -54.08 43.17 -2.98
N ARG A 644 -53.64 43.59 -4.20
CA ARG A 644 -52.99 44.85 -4.69
C ARG A 644 -51.80 45.49 -3.91
N GLY A 645 -50.78 46.12 -4.55
CA GLY A 645 -50.46 46.44 -5.94
C GLY A 645 -49.43 47.60 -6.05
N ALA A 646 -48.62 47.64 -7.13
CA ALA A 646 -47.96 48.79 -7.85
C ALA A 646 -46.56 48.40 -8.38
N ARG A 647 -46.32 48.27 -9.71
CA ARG A 647 -45.74 49.26 -10.69
C ARG A 647 -44.47 49.98 -10.17
N SER A 648 -43.33 50.08 -10.86
CA SER A 648 -43.03 50.27 -12.31
C SER A 648 -41.52 50.06 -12.66
N GLU A 649 -41.24 49.63 -13.91
CA GLU A 649 -40.21 50.11 -14.90
C GLU A 649 -38.75 50.45 -14.49
N SER A 650 -37.65 50.26 -15.26
CA SER A 650 -37.39 49.88 -16.67
C SER A 650 -35.85 49.76 -16.93
N GLN A 651 -35.47 49.33 -18.16
CA GLN A 651 -34.18 49.43 -18.89
C GLN A 651 -33.08 48.37 -18.57
N ALA A 652 -32.57 47.50 -19.46
CA ALA A 652 -32.26 47.43 -20.91
C ALA A 652 -30.79 47.74 -21.29
N ARG A 653 -30.18 46.81 -22.06
CA ARG A 653 -28.94 46.80 -22.91
C ARG A 653 -28.07 45.57 -22.56
N SER A 654 -27.93 44.51 -23.37
CA SER A 654 -27.22 44.34 -24.67
C SER A 654 -25.78 44.92 -24.60
N SER A 655 -24.67 44.26 -24.98
CA SER A 655 -24.42 43.35 -26.10
C SER A 655 -23.05 42.68 -25.99
N SER A 656 -22.93 41.44 -26.51
CA SER A 656 -21.88 40.91 -27.41
C SER A 656 -20.36 40.98 -27.11
N ARG A 657 -19.73 39.78 -27.24
CA ARG A 657 -18.68 39.37 -28.22
C ARG A 657 -17.24 39.07 -27.74
N VAL A 658 -16.72 37.96 -28.30
CA VAL A 658 -15.32 37.59 -28.65
C VAL A 658 -14.49 37.00 -27.48
N VAL A 659 -14.13 35.70 -27.43
CA VAL A 659 -13.31 34.81 -28.31
C VAL A 659 -11.81 35.18 -28.33
N GLU A 660 -10.99 34.16 -28.05
CA GLU A 660 -9.55 33.99 -28.29
C GLU A 660 -8.50 34.37 -27.22
N ARG A 661 -7.94 33.29 -26.64
CA ARG A 661 -6.55 32.81 -26.85
C ARG A 661 -5.42 33.54 -26.13
N TRP A 662 -4.83 32.86 -25.14
CA TRP A 662 -3.40 33.01 -24.81
C TRP A 662 -2.75 31.66 -24.52
N ARG A 663 -1.78 31.31 -25.38
CA ARG A 663 -0.68 30.37 -25.13
C ARG A 663 0.46 31.15 -24.49
N LEU A 664 1.16 30.47 -23.56
CA LEU A 664 2.60 30.51 -23.29
C LEU A 664 3.27 31.88 -23.11
N SER A 665 3.87 32.07 -21.93
CA SER A 665 5.32 32.32 -21.81
C SER A 665 5.79 32.12 -20.36
N ARG A 666 6.87 31.37 -20.22
CA ARG A 666 7.64 31.06 -19.01
C ARG A 666 9.02 31.67 -19.26
N TRP A 667 9.52 32.55 -18.41
CA TRP A 667 10.97 32.79 -18.21
C TRP A 667 11.23 33.43 -16.83
N LEU A 668 12.37 33.02 -16.26
CA LEU A 668 12.98 33.27 -14.95
C LEU A 668 13.07 34.73 -14.49
N VAL A 669 13.10 34.95 -13.17
CA VAL A 669 14.19 35.67 -12.45
C VAL A 669 14.33 35.11 -11.01
N MET A 670 15.57 34.80 -10.62
CA MET A 670 16.02 34.46 -9.26
C MET A 670 16.28 35.72 -8.40
N GLY A 671 16.06 35.60 -7.09
CA GLY A 671 17.01 36.08 -6.07
C GLY A 671 16.62 37.33 -5.24
N ARG A 672 16.35 37.14 -3.94
CA ARG A 672 17.09 37.74 -2.80
C ARG A 672 16.46 37.41 -1.44
N PHE A 673 17.26 36.81 -0.57
CA PHE A 673 17.11 36.81 0.90
C PHE A 673 17.61 38.14 1.48
N PRO A 674 17.12 38.56 2.67
CA PRO A 674 17.89 39.40 3.58
C PRO A 674 18.23 38.68 4.89
N MET A 675 19.50 38.76 5.28
CA MET A 675 19.97 38.55 6.65
C MET A 675 19.46 39.68 7.56
N TYR A 676 19.14 39.34 8.81
CA TYR A 676 19.08 40.27 9.93
C TYR A 676 20.27 39.99 10.85
N THR A 677 21.04 41.03 11.17
CA THR A 677 21.97 41.05 12.30
C THR A 677 21.64 42.21 13.23
N SER A 678 21.86 41.94 14.52
CA SER A 678 22.14 42.85 15.63
C SER A 678 21.02 43.73 16.19
N GLY A 679 20.58 43.31 17.37
CA GLY A 679 19.89 44.04 18.43
C GLY A 679 19.89 43.17 19.67
#